data_AF-A0A1S2RBH4-F1
#
_entry.id   AF-A0A1S2RBH4-F1
#
_cell.length_a   1.000
_cell.length_b   1.000
_cell.length_c   1.000
_cell.angle_alpha   90.00
_cell.angle_beta   90.00
_cell.angle_gamma   90.00
#
_symmetry.space_group_name_H-M   'P 1'
#
loop_
_entity.id
_entity.type
_entity.pdbx_description
1 polymer ?
#
loop_
_entity_poly.entity_id
_entity_poly.type
_entity_poly.pdbx_seq_one_letter_code
_entity_poly.pdbx_strand_id
1 'polypeptide(L)'
;MAEVRQTVGKPEQRIDVVGKASGKVRYISDFSMPNVAHAKLVTSTQAHAKIISIDETEAWKVPGVRAIVTGKMFPFRIGPILADRPPLAFEKVRYYGEPVAIVVVDHEHQAKKAKQLVRVEYEPLPVVNSVQQAFKTEAPLIHENSGQYVKIISNVYPIQGTNIGSHIKIRKGDFIKAWETCEVKIKETYSFNLSDHAAIETRGTRVEINPAGKVVVHSNTQSPYTIKKVLNQFFNVPVGDIIVHAPLVGGAFGGKGTVQLEPLAYLASRAVDGKMVKIEYEREEDLITAPCHIGIDATIAIGTNKDGKIIAGQYTFLIDSGAYTDQAAGITRAMALDCTGPYDVANVWCDSYCMYTNHPYATSFRGYAHPELTFAVERTMDQLAKKLNMCPIELRKLNAIKPGNTSPTQTLLNANNIGDVEKCIERAKKLVNWNEGQRIVTDTGKIRTKGISTFWKTSTTATNAQSGAIITFEADGSVNLNCAAIELGQGTKTTLAQILAERLKMDINKIHVTMEINTQYDPHQWRTVASSTTFLAGRAVMAAADDAISQLKRTAAIALQCNKEDLEVGSGRVYLKPSPEYGIKIEDIALGYKYPNGHAVEGQIVGHGKYIQRHLTPMDKETGFGKPGPWWSVGTQAVEVEWNPKDYSYKVLKAVTVLDGGTIINPAMATQQMRGGMYLGLSFASSESFIFDNYGVVQNPQLRNYQMLRYGEQPDEYLVDFVESPAADGPYGARGIGEYGVIGMAGALANSLSTAAEVELNQLPLIPEFIWKTRKEQLK
;
A
#
# COMPACT_ATOMS: atom_id res chain seq x y z
N MET A 1 0.77 14.01 43.78
CA MET A 1 1.23 14.42 42.44
C MET A 1 0.78 13.35 41.46
N ALA A 2 -0.01 13.70 40.43
CA ALA A 2 -0.44 12.73 39.45
C ALA A 2 0.78 12.28 38.63
N GLU A 3 0.98 10.97 38.54
CA GLU A 3 2.07 10.35 37.77
C GLU A 3 2.00 10.85 36.32
N VAL A 4 3.14 11.30 35.77
CA VAL A 4 3.21 11.73 34.36
C VAL A 4 2.89 10.50 33.50
N ARG A 5 1.68 10.46 32.93
CA ARG A 5 1.24 9.33 32.12
C ARG A 5 2.01 9.30 30.80
N GLN A 6 2.84 8.27 30.65
CA GLN A 6 3.48 7.89 29.40
C GLN A 6 2.66 6.81 28.70
N THR A 7 2.22 7.08 27.48
CA THR A 7 1.38 6.20 26.64
C THR A 7 2.12 5.74 25.38
N VAL A 8 3.07 6.53 24.87
CA VAL A 8 3.94 6.12 23.77
C VAL A 8 4.88 5.01 24.24
N GLY A 9 5.03 3.96 23.43
CA GLY A 9 5.80 2.76 23.77
C GLY A 9 5.04 1.77 24.64
N LYS A 10 3.79 2.05 25.03
CA LYS A 10 2.93 1.13 25.78
C LYS A 10 1.97 0.35 24.87
N PRO A 11 1.68 -0.92 25.19
CA PRO A 11 0.77 -1.76 24.40
C PRO A 11 -0.70 -1.42 24.70
N GLU A 12 -1.11 -0.17 24.43
CA GLU A 12 -2.50 0.27 24.63
C GLU A 12 -3.47 -0.55 23.79
N GLN A 13 -4.66 -0.82 24.35
CA GLN A 13 -5.69 -1.58 23.67
C GLN A 13 -6.26 -0.79 22.48
N ARG A 14 -6.54 -1.51 21.40
CA ARG A 14 -7.23 -0.95 20.24
C ARG A 14 -8.62 -0.43 20.60
N ILE A 15 -8.89 0.82 20.26
CA ILE A 15 -10.17 1.50 20.55
C ILE A 15 -11.38 0.87 19.83
N ASP A 16 -11.15 0.13 18.74
CA ASP A 16 -12.18 -0.49 17.91
C ASP A 16 -12.37 -1.99 18.16
N VAL A 17 -11.60 -2.61 19.06
CA VAL A 17 -11.56 -4.08 19.22
C VAL A 17 -12.88 -4.67 19.72
N VAL A 18 -13.53 -4.02 20.69
CA VAL A 18 -14.80 -4.50 21.26
C VAL A 18 -15.90 -4.44 20.20
N GLY A 19 -15.95 -3.37 19.41
CA GLY A 19 -16.89 -3.22 18.31
C GLY A 19 -16.71 -4.29 17.24
N LYS A 20 -15.47 -4.62 16.89
CA LYS A 20 -15.15 -5.70 15.93
C LYS A 20 -15.55 -7.08 16.47
N ALA A 21 -15.14 -7.40 17.69
CA ALA A 21 -15.42 -8.70 18.30
C ALA A 21 -16.92 -8.96 18.53
N SER A 22 -17.71 -7.91 18.75
CA SER A 22 -19.16 -8.00 18.96
C SER A 22 -20.01 -7.87 17.68
N GLY A 23 -19.39 -7.70 16.50
CA GLY A 23 -20.11 -7.48 15.24
C GLY A 23 -20.85 -6.14 15.16
N LYS A 24 -20.45 -5.15 15.96
CA LYS A 24 -21.07 -3.81 16.00
C LYS A 24 -20.38 -2.79 15.11
N VAL A 25 -19.15 -3.04 14.69
CA VAL A 25 -18.50 -2.23 13.65
C VAL A 25 -19.23 -2.44 12.33
N ARG A 26 -19.53 -1.34 11.66
CA ARG A 26 -20.23 -1.34 10.36
C ARG A 26 -19.25 -1.09 9.23
N TYR A 27 -19.38 -1.90 8.19
CA TYR A 27 -18.73 -1.78 6.89
C TYR A 27 -19.72 -1.25 5.86
N ILE A 28 -19.28 -0.97 4.63
CA ILE A 28 -20.14 -0.30 3.65
C ILE A 28 -21.42 -1.07 3.36
N SER A 29 -21.37 -2.40 3.32
CA SER A 29 -22.53 -3.24 3.01
C SER A 29 -23.54 -3.34 4.16
N ASP A 30 -23.16 -2.98 5.39
CA ASP A 30 -24.04 -3.04 6.58
C ASP A 30 -25.02 -1.86 6.68
N PHE A 31 -24.84 -0.84 5.84
CA PHE A 31 -25.76 0.28 5.75
C PHE A 31 -26.95 -0.11 4.86
N SER A 32 -28.18 -0.03 5.40
CA SER A 32 -29.42 -0.19 4.63
C SER A 32 -30.07 1.17 4.46
N MET A 33 -30.46 1.51 3.24
CA MET A 33 -31.16 2.76 2.94
C MET A 33 -32.38 2.48 2.05
N PRO A 34 -33.51 3.16 2.28
CA PRO A 34 -34.67 3.01 1.43
C PRO A 34 -34.40 3.55 0.02
N ASN A 35 -35.13 3.04 -0.97
CA ASN A 35 -35.13 3.54 -2.35
C ASN A 35 -33.78 3.54 -3.08
N VAL A 36 -32.84 2.68 -2.67
CA VAL A 36 -31.57 2.48 -3.39
C VAL A 36 -31.81 1.63 -4.64
N ALA A 37 -31.32 2.09 -5.79
CA ALA A 37 -31.23 1.29 -7.00
C ALA A 37 -29.94 0.45 -7.00
N HIS A 38 -29.96 -0.67 -7.71
CA HIS A 38 -28.83 -1.60 -7.79
C HIS A 38 -28.27 -1.58 -9.21
N ALA A 39 -26.95 -1.72 -9.34
CA ALA A 39 -26.32 -1.84 -10.64
C ALA A 39 -25.33 -3.00 -10.70
N LYS A 40 -25.27 -3.65 -11.87
CA LYS A 40 -24.30 -4.70 -12.20
C LYS A 40 -23.57 -4.35 -13.49
N LEU A 41 -22.28 -4.71 -13.54
CA LEU A 41 -21.43 -4.48 -14.71
C LEU A 41 -21.59 -5.64 -15.69
N VAL A 42 -21.86 -5.34 -16.96
CA VAL A 42 -21.63 -6.28 -18.06
C VAL A 42 -20.15 -6.21 -18.38
N THR A 43 -19.47 -7.36 -18.41
CA THR A 43 -18.01 -7.46 -18.51
C THR A 43 -17.60 -8.26 -19.75
N SER A 44 -16.44 -7.93 -20.29
CA SER A 44 -15.88 -8.57 -21.48
C SER A 44 -15.65 -10.07 -21.29
N THR A 45 -15.97 -10.84 -22.32
CA THR A 45 -15.62 -12.26 -22.44
C THR A 45 -14.35 -12.50 -23.27
N GLN A 46 -13.70 -11.43 -23.75
CA GLN A 46 -12.48 -11.46 -24.55
C GLN A 46 -11.37 -10.65 -23.88
N ALA A 47 -10.12 -11.11 -23.96
CA ALA A 47 -8.97 -10.35 -23.45
C ALA A 47 -8.52 -9.24 -24.39
N HIS A 48 -8.71 -9.40 -25.70
CA HIS A 48 -8.43 -8.34 -26.67
C HIS A 48 -9.36 -8.48 -27.87
N ALA A 49 -10.24 -7.51 -28.09
CA ALA A 49 -11.17 -7.53 -29.20
C ALA A 49 -11.74 -6.15 -29.49
N LYS A 50 -12.10 -5.86 -30.75
CA LYS A 50 -12.95 -4.72 -31.07
C LYS A 50 -14.38 -5.01 -30.66
N ILE A 51 -15.09 -3.98 -30.19
CA ILE A 51 -16.52 -4.04 -29.89
C ILE A 51 -17.27 -3.66 -31.17
N ILE A 52 -17.93 -4.63 -31.80
CA ILE A 52 -18.70 -4.42 -33.04
C ILE A 52 -20.07 -3.83 -32.70
N SER A 53 -20.79 -4.49 -31.80
CA SER A 53 -22.13 -4.10 -31.38
C SER A 53 -22.39 -4.46 -29.92
N ILE A 54 -23.28 -3.70 -29.27
CA ILE A 54 -23.87 -4.03 -27.97
C ILE A 54 -25.38 -4.00 -28.20
N ASP A 55 -26.05 -5.12 -27.95
CA ASP A 55 -27.51 -5.24 -28.03
C ASP A 55 -28.09 -5.41 -26.63
N GLU A 56 -28.74 -4.36 -26.16
CA GLU A 56 -29.42 -4.29 -24.88
C GLU A 56 -30.94 -4.52 -24.95
N THR A 57 -31.49 -4.90 -26.11
CA THR A 57 -32.94 -4.96 -26.36
C THR A 57 -33.67 -5.91 -25.39
N GLU A 58 -33.13 -7.11 -25.15
CA GLU A 58 -33.73 -8.07 -24.23
C GLU A 58 -33.55 -7.67 -22.77
N ALA A 59 -32.45 -6.97 -22.43
CA ALA A 59 -32.21 -6.49 -21.07
C ALA A 59 -33.27 -5.46 -20.66
N TRP A 60 -33.66 -4.54 -21.54
CA TRP A 60 -34.74 -3.57 -21.30
C TRP A 60 -36.10 -4.18 -20.98
N LYS A 61 -36.36 -5.43 -21.40
CA LYS A 61 -37.61 -6.13 -21.12
C LYS A 61 -37.68 -6.68 -19.69
N VAL A 62 -36.57 -6.68 -18.95
CA VAL A 62 -36.56 -7.12 -17.55
C VAL A 62 -37.28 -6.07 -16.68
N PRO A 63 -38.32 -6.45 -15.93
CA PRO A 63 -39.01 -5.52 -15.05
C PRO A 63 -38.04 -4.87 -14.05
N GLY A 64 -38.19 -3.56 -13.86
CA GLY A 64 -37.38 -2.78 -12.93
C GLY A 64 -36.06 -2.25 -13.51
N VAL A 65 -35.71 -2.53 -14.77
CA VAL A 65 -34.59 -1.86 -15.46
C VAL A 65 -34.91 -0.38 -15.65
N ARG A 66 -33.99 0.46 -15.18
CA ARG A 66 -34.11 1.93 -15.19
C ARG A 66 -33.18 2.58 -16.20
N ALA A 67 -31.97 2.04 -16.34
CA ALA A 67 -30.98 2.54 -17.28
C ALA A 67 -30.00 1.43 -17.70
N ILE A 68 -29.51 1.54 -18.93
CA ILE A 68 -28.37 0.77 -19.42
C ILE A 68 -27.36 1.77 -19.98
N VAL A 69 -26.16 1.81 -19.40
CA VAL A 69 -25.11 2.78 -19.72
C VAL A 69 -23.97 2.05 -20.43
N THR A 70 -23.52 2.56 -21.58
CA THR A 70 -22.43 1.96 -22.37
C THR A 70 -21.26 2.93 -22.54
N GLY A 71 -20.08 2.40 -22.90
CA GLY A 71 -18.87 3.22 -23.08
C GLY A 71 -18.99 4.33 -24.14
N LYS A 72 -19.83 4.15 -25.16
CA LYS A 72 -20.08 5.17 -26.20
C LYS A 72 -20.68 6.47 -25.64
N MET A 73 -21.37 6.40 -24.51
CA MET A 73 -21.97 7.58 -23.87
C MET A 73 -20.93 8.46 -23.16
N PHE A 74 -19.75 7.90 -22.83
CA PHE A 74 -18.67 8.58 -22.12
C PHE A 74 -17.30 8.23 -22.73
N PRO A 75 -17.03 8.66 -23.98
CA PRO A 75 -15.86 8.24 -24.75
C PRO A 75 -14.58 8.99 -24.35
N PHE A 76 -14.32 9.12 -23.04
CA PHE A 76 -13.11 9.71 -22.49
C PHE A 76 -12.41 8.73 -21.56
N ARG A 77 -11.16 9.05 -21.22
CA ARG A 77 -10.32 8.23 -20.36
C ARG A 77 -10.09 8.92 -19.02
N ILE A 78 -9.97 8.11 -17.99
CA ILE A 78 -9.69 8.48 -16.61
C ILE A 78 -8.43 7.73 -16.16
N GLY A 79 -7.83 8.20 -15.07
CA GLY A 79 -6.72 7.51 -14.44
C GLY A 79 -5.98 8.40 -13.45
N PRO A 80 -5.29 7.82 -12.44
CA PRO A 80 -4.67 8.60 -11.38
C PRO A 80 -3.31 9.19 -11.75
N ILE A 81 -2.61 8.61 -12.72
CA ILE A 81 -1.25 8.98 -13.17
C ILE A 81 -1.26 9.36 -14.65
N LEU A 82 -1.78 8.46 -15.49
CA LEU A 82 -2.05 8.66 -16.91
C LEU A 82 -3.54 8.39 -17.13
N ALA A 83 -4.22 9.23 -17.90
CA ALA A 83 -5.63 9.01 -18.25
C ALA A 83 -5.74 8.10 -19.48
N ASP A 84 -5.45 6.81 -19.29
CA ASP A 84 -5.40 5.80 -20.35
C ASP A 84 -6.59 4.82 -20.33
N ARG A 85 -7.36 4.79 -19.23
CA ARG A 85 -8.44 3.84 -19.00
C ARG A 85 -9.83 4.46 -19.19
N PRO A 86 -10.71 3.91 -20.03
CA PRO A 86 -12.09 4.37 -20.08
C PRO A 86 -12.87 3.93 -18.82
N PRO A 87 -13.90 4.67 -18.38
CA PRO A 87 -14.81 4.17 -17.34
C PRO A 87 -15.46 2.85 -17.76
N LEU A 88 -16.02 2.81 -18.97
CA LEU A 88 -16.56 1.63 -19.63
C LEU A 88 -15.89 1.49 -20.99
N ALA A 89 -15.47 0.29 -21.35
CA ALA A 89 -14.80 0.04 -22.62
C ALA A 89 -15.65 0.52 -23.81
N PHE A 90 -14.96 1.21 -24.74
CA PHE A 90 -15.50 1.65 -26.01
C PHE A 90 -14.46 1.36 -27.09
N GLU A 91 -14.91 1.13 -28.33
CA GLU A 91 -14.13 0.66 -29.49
C GLU A 91 -13.50 -0.73 -29.34
N LYS A 92 -12.83 -0.99 -28.23
CA LYS A 92 -12.20 -2.28 -27.93
C LYS A 92 -12.10 -2.56 -26.44
N VAL A 93 -12.06 -3.84 -26.12
CA VAL A 93 -11.71 -4.39 -24.81
C VAL A 93 -10.23 -4.78 -24.81
N ARG A 94 -9.57 -4.66 -23.66
CA ARG A 94 -8.13 -4.85 -23.45
C ARG A 94 -7.80 -5.89 -22.38
N TYR A 95 -8.78 -6.38 -21.63
CA TYR A 95 -8.62 -7.57 -20.76
C TYR A 95 -9.93 -8.33 -20.55
N TYR A 96 -9.81 -9.60 -20.15
CA TYR A 96 -10.95 -10.44 -19.82
C TYR A 96 -11.58 -9.96 -18.50
N GLY A 97 -12.89 -9.69 -18.51
CA GLY A 97 -13.57 -9.11 -17.36
C GLY A 97 -13.68 -7.57 -17.40
N GLU A 98 -13.24 -6.89 -18.46
CA GLU A 98 -13.35 -5.43 -18.59
C GLU A 98 -14.81 -4.95 -18.64
N PRO A 99 -15.22 -3.96 -17.82
CA PRO A 99 -16.58 -3.41 -17.88
C PRO A 99 -16.90 -2.76 -19.23
N VAL A 100 -17.96 -3.22 -19.89
CA VAL A 100 -18.44 -2.70 -21.20
C VAL A 100 -19.77 -1.94 -21.07
N ALA A 101 -20.60 -2.30 -20.09
CA ALA A 101 -21.86 -1.63 -19.80
C ALA A 101 -22.25 -1.74 -18.32
N ILE A 102 -23.17 -0.87 -17.88
CA ILE A 102 -23.78 -0.90 -16.55
C ILE A 102 -25.28 -1.08 -16.74
N VAL A 103 -25.89 -2.02 -16.03
CA VAL A 103 -27.35 -2.17 -15.96
C VAL A 103 -27.84 -1.71 -14.60
N VAL A 104 -28.72 -0.72 -14.56
CA VAL A 104 -29.32 -0.15 -13.34
C VAL A 104 -30.76 -0.63 -13.19
N VAL A 105 -31.11 -1.15 -12.01
CA VAL A 105 -32.41 -1.75 -11.70
C VAL A 105 -32.93 -1.32 -10.32
N ASP A 106 -34.20 -1.59 -10.04
CA ASP A 106 -34.78 -1.38 -8.71
C ASP A 106 -34.37 -2.42 -7.67
N HIS A 107 -34.20 -3.69 -8.07
CA HIS A 107 -33.86 -4.78 -7.14
C HIS A 107 -32.70 -5.63 -7.64
N GLU A 108 -31.81 -6.04 -6.73
CA GLU A 108 -30.57 -6.75 -7.07
C GLU A 108 -30.74 -7.99 -7.96
N HIS A 109 -31.74 -8.83 -7.69
CA HIS A 109 -31.99 -10.05 -8.47
C HIS A 109 -32.35 -9.75 -9.94
N GLN A 110 -32.93 -8.59 -10.24
CA GLN A 110 -33.22 -8.13 -11.60
C GLN A 110 -31.93 -7.77 -12.34
N ALA A 111 -30.93 -7.23 -11.63
CA ALA A 111 -29.65 -6.81 -12.21
C ALA A 111 -28.89 -8.01 -12.79
N LYS A 112 -28.86 -9.13 -12.06
CA LYS A 112 -28.20 -10.37 -12.50
C LYS A 112 -28.82 -10.91 -13.78
N LYS A 113 -30.16 -10.92 -13.86
CA LYS A 113 -30.89 -11.34 -15.06
C LYS A 113 -30.64 -10.41 -16.24
N ALA A 114 -30.78 -9.10 -16.04
CA ALA A 114 -30.64 -8.12 -17.10
C ALA A 114 -29.20 -8.06 -17.65
N LYS A 115 -28.17 -8.16 -16.79
CA LYS A 115 -26.76 -8.28 -17.20
C LYS A 115 -26.53 -9.41 -18.21
N GLN A 116 -27.15 -10.59 -17.99
CA GLN A 116 -26.98 -11.75 -18.87
C GLN A 116 -27.66 -11.60 -20.23
N LEU A 117 -28.59 -10.66 -20.37
CA LEU A 117 -29.35 -10.42 -21.60
C LEU A 117 -28.72 -9.35 -22.49
N VAL A 118 -27.73 -8.61 -22.01
CA VAL A 118 -26.92 -7.70 -22.84
C VAL A 118 -25.95 -8.54 -23.66
N ARG A 119 -26.08 -8.48 -24.99
CA ARG A 119 -25.22 -9.23 -25.91
C ARG A 119 -24.17 -8.31 -26.49
N VAL A 120 -22.90 -8.73 -26.45
CA VAL A 120 -21.79 -7.97 -27.01
C VAL A 120 -21.11 -8.80 -28.08
N GLU A 121 -21.00 -8.22 -29.27
CA GLU A 121 -20.34 -8.84 -30.41
C GLU A 121 -18.90 -8.32 -30.52
N TYR A 122 -17.97 -9.25 -30.66
CA TYR A 122 -16.53 -8.99 -30.65
C TYR A 122 -15.86 -9.46 -31.94
N GLU A 123 -14.89 -8.68 -32.42
CA GLU A 123 -13.88 -9.11 -33.40
C GLU A 123 -12.56 -9.32 -32.64
N PRO A 124 -12.12 -10.57 -32.40
CA PRO A 124 -10.91 -10.85 -31.63
C PRO A 124 -9.65 -10.21 -32.23
N LEU A 125 -8.77 -9.74 -31.37
CA LEU A 125 -7.45 -9.18 -31.70
C LEU A 125 -6.34 -10.05 -31.10
N PRO A 126 -5.10 -10.00 -31.65
CA PRO A 126 -3.98 -10.71 -31.07
C PRO A 126 -3.72 -10.30 -29.61
N VAL A 127 -3.59 -11.29 -28.73
CA VAL A 127 -3.34 -11.12 -27.29
C VAL A 127 -1.84 -10.98 -27.03
N VAL A 128 -1.47 -10.00 -26.21
CA VAL A 128 -0.13 -9.84 -25.63
C VAL A 128 -0.17 -10.38 -24.20
N ASN A 129 0.37 -11.57 -24.00
CA ASN A 129 0.17 -12.39 -22.79
C ASN A 129 1.40 -12.43 -21.86
N SER A 130 2.43 -11.62 -22.15
CA SER A 130 3.58 -11.44 -21.25
C SER A 130 4.30 -10.13 -21.50
N VAL A 131 5.07 -9.68 -20.51
CA VAL A 131 5.87 -8.47 -20.63
C VAL A 131 7.00 -8.60 -21.66
N GLN A 132 7.56 -9.79 -21.88
CA GLN A 132 8.54 -10.04 -22.96
C GLN A 132 7.89 -9.91 -24.33
N GLN A 133 6.68 -10.44 -24.49
CA GLN A 133 5.93 -10.28 -25.74
C GLN A 133 5.67 -8.81 -26.00
N ALA A 134 5.22 -8.08 -24.96
CA ALA A 134 4.94 -6.65 -25.03
C ALA A 134 6.18 -5.80 -25.38
N PHE A 135 7.36 -6.21 -24.93
CA PHE A 135 8.62 -5.47 -25.12
C PHE A 135 9.24 -5.63 -26.52
N LYS A 136 8.75 -6.56 -27.35
CA LYS A 136 9.22 -6.73 -28.74
C LYS A 136 8.77 -5.55 -29.61
N THR A 137 9.61 -5.15 -30.57
CA THR A 137 9.34 -4.05 -31.50
C THR A 137 8.07 -4.24 -32.34
N GLU A 138 7.75 -5.48 -32.71
CA GLU A 138 6.59 -5.84 -33.56
C GLU A 138 5.38 -6.34 -32.74
N ALA A 139 5.36 -6.12 -31.42
CA ALA A 139 4.26 -6.56 -30.58
C ALA A 139 2.94 -5.85 -30.99
N PRO A 140 1.80 -6.56 -31.01
CA PRO A 140 0.49 -5.91 -31.14
C PRO A 140 0.33 -4.80 -30.11
N LEU A 141 -0.09 -3.61 -30.54
CA LEU A 141 -0.25 -2.47 -29.64
C LEU A 141 -1.58 -2.54 -28.91
N ILE A 142 -1.53 -2.51 -27.58
CA ILE A 142 -2.72 -2.44 -26.73
C ILE A 142 -3.25 -1.00 -26.69
N HIS A 143 -2.34 -0.03 -26.73
CA HIS A 143 -2.64 1.40 -26.80
C HIS A 143 -1.89 2.05 -27.97
N GLU A 144 -2.57 2.20 -29.09
CA GLU A 144 -2.04 2.80 -30.32
C GLU A 144 -1.66 4.28 -30.11
N ASN A 145 -2.34 4.97 -29.20
CA ASN A 145 -2.16 6.41 -28.93
C ASN A 145 -1.54 6.67 -27.53
N SER A 146 -0.70 5.75 -27.02
CA SER A 146 -0.15 5.82 -25.65
C SER A 146 0.57 7.14 -25.32
N GLY A 147 1.21 7.77 -26.30
CA GLY A 147 1.90 9.06 -26.15
C GLY A 147 0.98 10.29 -26.12
N GLN A 148 -0.31 10.14 -26.45
CA GLN A 148 -1.29 11.24 -26.53
C GLN A 148 -2.21 11.33 -25.31
N TYR A 149 -2.15 10.35 -24.39
CA TYR A 149 -2.99 10.37 -23.19
C TYR A 149 -2.62 11.52 -22.24
N VAL A 150 -3.63 12.05 -21.56
CA VAL A 150 -3.45 13.16 -20.62
C VAL A 150 -2.62 12.68 -19.42
N LYS A 151 -1.50 13.35 -19.19
CA LYS A 151 -0.64 13.11 -18.03
C LYS A 151 -1.23 13.85 -16.82
N ILE A 152 -1.58 13.10 -15.77
CA ILE A 152 -2.09 13.68 -14.52
C ILE A 152 -0.95 14.16 -13.63
N ILE A 153 0.22 13.57 -13.79
CA ILE A 153 1.48 13.97 -13.15
C ILE A 153 2.59 14.09 -14.21
N SER A 154 3.58 14.94 -13.98
CA SER A 154 4.63 15.24 -14.97
C SER A 154 5.69 14.13 -15.14
N ASN A 155 5.83 13.23 -14.16
CA ASN A 155 6.86 12.20 -14.11
C ASN A 155 6.35 10.81 -14.56
N VAL A 156 5.59 10.81 -15.66
CA VAL A 156 5.19 9.61 -16.40
C VAL A 156 5.64 9.76 -17.86
N TYR A 157 6.27 8.71 -18.39
CA TYR A 157 7.01 8.78 -19.66
C TYR A 157 6.61 7.63 -20.61
N PRO A 158 5.38 7.63 -21.16
CA PRO A 158 4.98 6.64 -22.15
C PRO A 158 5.81 6.76 -23.42
N ILE A 159 6.05 5.64 -24.10
CA ILE A 159 6.79 5.59 -25.37
C ILE A 159 5.81 5.24 -26.49
N GLN A 160 5.51 6.24 -27.33
CA GLN A 160 4.58 6.09 -28.45
C GLN A 160 5.01 4.97 -29.40
N GLY A 161 4.05 4.20 -29.91
CA GLY A 161 4.32 3.07 -30.82
C GLY A 161 4.90 1.83 -30.14
N THR A 162 4.84 1.76 -28.80
CA THR A 162 5.26 0.60 -28.02
C THR A 162 4.21 0.27 -26.94
N ASN A 163 4.34 -0.89 -26.30
CA ASN A 163 3.56 -1.25 -25.11
C ASN A 163 4.20 -0.74 -23.79
N ILE A 164 4.97 0.36 -23.82
CA ILE A 164 5.60 0.96 -22.63
C ILE A 164 4.78 2.17 -22.15
N GLY A 165 4.07 2.01 -21.03
CA GLY A 165 3.28 3.07 -20.39
C GLY A 165 4.11 4.06 -19.57
N SER A 166 5.31 3.69 -19.14
CA SER A 166 6.27 4.57 -18.49
C SER A 166 7.68 3.93 -18.47
N HIS A 167 8.73 4.73 -18.65
CA HIS A 167 10.12 4.31 -18.50
C HIS A 167 10.84 5.20 -17.48
N ILE A 168 11.34 4.59 -16.40
CA ILE A 168 12.09 5.27 -15.33
C ILE A 168 13.53 4.79 -15.33
N LYS A 169 14.46 5.74 -15.17
CA LYS A 169 15.91 5.51 -15.24
C LYS A 169 16.60 5.91 -13.95
N ILE A 170 17.60 5.12 -13.54
CA ILE A 170 18.67 5.56 -12.62
C ILE A 170 20.01 5.44 -13.33
N ARG A 171 20.82 6.50 -13.28
CA ARG A 171 22.20 6.54 -13.76
C ARG A 171 23.05 7.18 -12.65
N LYS A 172 23.76 6.35 -11.88
CA LYS A 172 24.64 6.77 -10.79
C LYS A 172 26.05 6.26 -11.09
N GLY A 173 27.06 7.13 -11.00
CA GLY A 173 28.44 6.77 -11.32
C GLY A 173 28.65 6.41 -12.80
N ASP A 174 29.77 5.73 -13.08
CA ASP A 174 30.13 5.26 -14.43
C ASP A 174 30.05 3.73 -14.46
N PHE A 175 28.85 3.21 -14.70
CA PHE A 175 28.58 1.77 -14.71
C PHE A 175 29.46 1.01 -15.71
N ILE A 176 29.67 1.55 -16.91
CA ILE A 176 30.39 0.84 -17.99
C ILE A 176 31.84 0.62 -17.57
N LYS A 177 32.54 1.68 -17.13
CA LYS A 177 33.93 1.55 -16.65
C LYS A 177 34.02 0.69 -15.38
N ALA A 178 33.10 0.88 -14.44
CA ALA A 178 33.11 0.11 -13.19
C ALA A 178 32.83 -1.38 -13.41
N TRP A 179 32.01 -1.73 -14.40
CA TRP A 179 31.73 -3.12 -14.73
C TRP A 179 32.98 -3.85 -15.28
N GLU A 180 33.84 -3.16 -16.02
CA GLU A 180 35.09 -3.73 -16.53
C GLU A 180 36.04 -4.13 -15.39
N THR A 181 36.06 -3.38 -14.28
CA THR A 181 36.93 -3.65 -13.13
C THR A 181 36.39 -4.71 -12.17
N CYS A 182 35.14 -5.16 -12.34
CA CYS A 182 34.57 -6.21 -11.50
C CYS A 182 35.23 -7.56 -11.79
N GLU A 183 35.70 -8.24 -10.75
CA GLU A 183 36.38 -9.53 -10.83
C GLU A 183 35.40 -10.70 -10.75
N VAL A 184 34.32 -10.55 -9.98
CA VAL A 184 33.23 -11.54 -9.89
C VAL A 184 31.95 -10.87 -10.37
N LYS A 185 31.28 -11.51 -11.33
CA LYS A 185 30.06 -11.00 -11.97
C LYS A 185 28.97 -12.06 -11.94
N ILE A 186 27.74 -11.67 -11.67
CA ILE A 186 26.56 -12.51 -11.80
C ILE A 186 25.49 -11.77 -12.59
N LYS A 187 24.67 -12.48 -13.37
CA LYS A 187 23.53 -11.93 -14.10
C LYS A 187 22.44 -12.99 -14.17
N GLU A 188 21.29 -12.69 -13.59
CA GLU A 188 20.19 -13.65 -13.42
C GLU A 188 18.83 -13.01 -13.71
N THR A 189 17.84 -13.86 -14.00
CA THR A 189 16.47 -13.45 -14.31
C THR A 189 15.46 -14.03 -13.33
N TYR A 190 14.46 -13.25 -12.99
CA TYR A 190 13.42 -13.58 -12.00
C TYR A 190 12.04 -13.21 -12.52
N SER A 191 11.01 -13.98 -12.19
CA SER A 191 9.65 -13.65 -12.62
C SER A 191 8.55 -14.16 -11.69
N PHE A 192 7.40 -13.50 -11.75
CA PHE A 192 6.13 -13.99 -11.21
C PHE A 192 4.95 -13.22 -11.82
N ASN A 193 3.80 -13.88 -11.90
CA ASN A 193 2.60 -13.29 -12.48
C ASN A 193 1.87 -12.36 -11.50
N LEU A 194 0.89 -11.62 -12.03
CA LEU A 194 -0.08 -10.87 -11.24
C LEU A 194 -0.79 -11.77 -10.23
N SER A 195 -1.26 -11.17 -9.14
CA SER A 195 -2.02 -11.79 -8.06
C SER A 195 -3.07 -10.79 -7.55
N ASP A 196 -3.92 -11.14 -6.59
CA ASP A 196 -4.92 -10.23 -6.02
C ASP A 196 -4.64 -9.89 -4.54
N HIS A 197 -5.23 -8.80 -4.06
CA HIS A 197 -5.20 -8.42 -2.64
C HIS A 197 -5.99 -9.39 -1.75
N ALA A 198 -7.01 -10.05 -2.32
CA ALA A 198 -7.96 -10.93 -1.66
C ALA A 198 -8.50 -10.37 -0.33
N ALA A 199 -8.70 -9.05 -0.27
CA ALA A 199 -9.22 -8.37 0.90
C ALA A 199 -10.61 -8.92 1.23
N ILE A 200 -10.85 -9.34 2.48
CA ILE A 200 -12.06 -10.08 2.88
C ILE A 200 -13.34 -9.36 2.47
N GLU A 201 -13.43 -8.05 2.73
CA GLU A 201 -14.49 -7.20 2.22
C GLU A 201 -14.20 -6.85 0.74
N THR A 202 -15.10 -7.22 -0.18
CA THR A 202 -14.99 -6.84 -1.61
C THR A 202 -15.21 -5.35 -1.82
N ARG A 203 -14.83 -4.84 -3.00
CA ARG A 203 -15.04 -3.41 -3.33
C ARG A 203 -16.53 -3.10 -3.53
N GLY A 204 -16.95 -1.96 -2.97
CA GLY A 204 -18.33 -1.51 -3.04
C GLY A 204 -18.46 0.01 -2.94
N THR A 205 -19.47 0.57 -3.61
CA THR A 205 -19.79 1.99 -3.53
C THR A 205 -21.27 2.25 -3.77
N ARG A 206 -21.74 3.41 -3.28
CA ARG A 206 -23.06 3.95 -3.54
C ARG A 206 -22.93 5.43 -3.82
N VAL A 207 -23.58 5.90 -4.88
CA VAL A 207 -23.52 7.31 -5.28
C VAL A 207 -24.92 7.83 -5.52
N GLU A 208 -25.20 9.02 -4.99
CA GLU A 208 -26.40 9.81 -5.23
C GLU A 208 -26.01 11.19 -5.77
N ILE A 209 -26.80 11.73 -6.68
CA ILE A 209 -26.77 13.14 -7.06
C ILE A 209 -28.07 13.74 -6.54
N ASN A 210 -28.00 14.43 -5.40
CA ASN A 210 -29.22 14.90 -4.74
C ASN A 210 -29.89 16.05 -5.54
N PRO A 211 -31.13 16.45 -5.20
CA PRO A 211 -31.83 17.52 -5.93
C PRO A 211 -31.13 18.89 -5.93
N ALA A 212 -30.19 19.13 -5.01
CA ALA A 212 -29.37 20.34 -4.97
C ALA A 212 -28.09 20.23 -5.83
N GLY A 213 -27.92 19.13 -6.57
CA GLY A 213 -26.75 18.87 -7.42
C GLY A 213 -25.53 18.35 -6.68
N LYS A 214 -25.63 18.05 -5.38
CA LYS A 214 -24.50 17.50 -4.61
C LYS A 214 -24.34 16.01 -4.88
N VAL A 215 -23.09 15.60 -5.07
CA VAL A 215 -22.71 14.19 -5.28
C VAL A 215 -22.30 13.59 -3.94
N VAL A 216 -23.13 12.71 -3.41
CA VAL A 216 -22.89 11.99 -2.15
C VAL A 216 -22.39 10.59 -2.47
N VAL A 217 -21.17 10.28 -2.04
CA VAL A 217 -20.49 9.01 -2.31
C VAL A 217 -20.27 8.28 -0.98
N HIS A 218 -20.73 7.04 -0.88
CA HIS A 218 -20.30 6.09 0.14
C HIS A 218 -19.36 5.08 -0.52
N SER A 219 -18.14 4.93 -0.03
CA SER A 219 -17.15 3.99 -0.61
C SER A 219 -16.26 3.38 0.46
N ASN A 220 -15.93 2.10 0.33
CA ASN A 220 -14.93 1.44 1.17
C ASN A 220 -13.51 1.71 0.63
N THR A 221 -13.10 2.98 0.69
CA THR A 221 -11.89 3.50 0.01
C THR A 221 -10.75 3.83 0.98
N GLN A 222 -9.51 3.77 0.51
CA GLN A 222 -8.32 4.32 1.20
C GLN A 222 -8.03 5.78 0.84
N SER A 223 -8.82 6.39 -0.08
CA SER A 223 -8.48 7.65 -0.73
C SER A 223 -9.71 8.56 -0.98
N PRO A 224 -10.50 8.92 0.04
CA PRO A 224 -11.76 9.65 -0.14
C PRO A 224 -11.59 11.01 -0.85
N TYR A 225 -10.55 11.78 -0.54
CA TYR A 225 -10.28 13.04 -1.26
C TYR A 225 -9.80 12.83 -2.70
N THR A 226 -9.26 11.64 -3.03
CA THR A 226 -8.93 11.32 -4.44
C THR A 226 -10.21 11.07 -5.24
N ILE A 227 -11.27 10.52 -4.66
CA ILE A 227 -12.59 10.42 -5.33
C ILE A 227 -13.09 11.82 -5.69
N LYS A 228 -13.02 12.78 -4.75
CA LYS A 228 -13.37 14.19 -5.04
C LYS A 228 -12.57 14.74 -6.21
N LYS A 229 -11.26 14.52 -6.21
CA LYS A 229 -10.37 14.95 -7.31
C LYS A 229 -10.77 14.32 -8.65
N VAL A 230 -11.02 13.01 -8.70
CA VAL A 230 -11.37 12.30 -9.94
C VAL A 230 -12.70 12.78 -10.50
N LEU A 231 -13.73 12.90 -9.66
CA LEU A 231 -15.04 13.39 -10.09
C LEU A 231 -14.99 14.84 -10.60
N ASN A 232 -14.18 15.69 -9.94
CA ASN A 232 -13.95 17.03 -10.44
C ASN A 232 -13.19 17.04 -11.77
N GLN A 233 -12.10 16.31 -11.86
CA GLN A 233 -11.18 16.37 -12.99
C GLN A 233 -11.78 15.81 -14.29
N PHE A 234 -12.58 14.76 -14.20
CA PHE A 234 -13.08 14.03 -15.39
C PHE A 234 -14.58 14.22 -15.63
N PHE A 235 -15.35 14.64 -14.63
CA PHE A 235 -16.80 14.84 -14.76
C PHE A 235 -17.22 16.29 -14.46
N ASN A 236 -16.26 17.19 -14.23
CA ASN A 236 -16.45 18.62 -13.99
C ASN A 236 -17.40 18.94 -12.82
N VAL A 237 -17.51 18.05 -11.84
CA VAL A 237 -18.29 18.31 -10.62
C VAL A 237 -17.49 19.27 -9.72
N PRO A 238 -18.06 20.37 -9.23
CA PRO A 238 -17.36 21.25 -8.29
C PRO A 238 -16.91 20.50 -7.04
N VAL A 239 -15.66 20.68 -6.61
CA VAL A 239 -15.09 19.93 -5.47
C VAL A 239 -15.88 20.11 -4.17
N GLY A 240 -16.48 21.29 -3.98
CA GLY A 240 -17.33 21.60 -2.81
C GLY A 240 -18.66 20.84 -2.79
N ASP A 241 -19.14 20.39 -3.95
CA ASP A 241 -20.41 19.67 -4.09
C ASP A 241 -20.25 18.16 -4.01
N ILE A 242 -19.02 17.66 -3.87
CA ILE A 242 -18.72 16.24 -3.71
C ILE A 242 -18.50 15.94 -2.23
N ILE A 243 -19.33 15.07 -1.66
CA ILE A 243 -19.22 14.61 -0.27
C ILE A 243 -18.94 13.11 -0.30
N VAL A 244 -17.80 12.71 0.26
CA VAL A 244 -17.43 11.30 0.39
C VAL A 244 -17.49 10.88 1.85
N HIS A 245 -18.24 9.82 2.09
CA HIS A 245 -18.33 9.06 3.33
C HIS A 245 -17.54 7.75 3.19
N ALA A 246 -16.62 7.50 4.11
CA ALA A 246 -15.90 6.22 4.18
C ALA A 246 -16.05 5.62 5.58
N PRO A 247 -16.74 4.47 5.73
CA PRO A 247 -16.78 3.74 6.99
C PRO A 247 -15.42 3.04 7.25
N LEU A 248 -15.37 2.18 8.28
CA LEU A 248 -14.23 1.27 8.43
C LEU A 248 -14.15 0.33 7.21
N VAL A 249 -12.92 -0.03 6.84
CA VAL A 249 -12.66 -0.86 5.65
C VAL A 249 -12.17 -2.25 6.07
N GLY A 250 -12.79 -3.30 5.54
CA GLY A 250 -12.53 -4.71 5.84
C GLY A 250 -11.31 -5.27 5.10
N GLY A 251 -10.17 -4.62 5.28
CA GLY A 251 -8.94 -4.89 4.55
C GLY A 251 -8.92 -4.24 3.16
N ALA A 252 -7.72 -3.96 2.66
CA ALA A 252 -7.53 -3.30 1.38
C ALA A 252 -6.17 -3.59 0.76
N PHE A 253 -5.11 -3.53 1.58
CA PHE A 253 -3.73 -3.85 1.18
C PHE A 253 -3.23 -3.06 -0.05
N GLY A 254 -3.75 -1.84 -0.27
CA GLY A 254 -3.44 -1.00 -1.42
C GLY A 254 -4.53 -1.02 -2.50
N GLY A 255 -5.28 -2.13 -2.62
CA GLY A 255 -6.25 -2.38 -3.68
C GLY A 255 -7.49 -1.48 -3.68
N LYS A 256 -7.79 -0.83 -2.54
CA LYS A 256 -8.88 0.17 -2.41
C LYS A 256 -8.35 1.61 -2.41
N GLY A 257 -7.10 1.81 -2.80
CA GLY A 257 -6.50 3.13 -3.01
C GLY A 257 -6.85 3.77 -4.36
N THR A 258 -7.10 2.95 -5.38
CA THR A 258 -7.54 3.40 -6.71
C THR A 258 -9.03 3.67 -6.75
N VAL A 259 -9.40 4.75 -7.46
CA VAL A 259 -10.78 5.15 -7.71
C VAL A 259 -11.26 4.41 -8.96
N GLN A 260 -12.25 3.51 -8.80
CA GLN A 260 -12.70 2.62 -9.86
C GLN A 260 -14.23 2.59 -9.93
N LEU A 261 -14.88 2.04 -8.91
CA LEU A 261 -16.33 1.85 -8.90
C LEU A 261 -17.06 3.18 -8.75
N GLU A 262 -16.44 4.17 -8.12
CA GLU A 262 -17.09 5.44 -7.79
C GLU A 262 -17.47 6.26 -9.03
N PRO A 263 -16.60 6.39 -10.06
CA PRO A 263 -17.00 6.92 -11.37
C PRO A 263 -18.14 6.15 -12.03
N LEU A 264 -18.17 4.81 -11.91
CA LEU A 264 -19.23 3.98 -12.52
C LEU A 264 -20.57 4.19 -11.82
N ALA A 265 -20.57 4.24 -10.49
CA ALA A 265 -21.76 4.51 -9.70
C ALA A 265 -22.26 5.95 -9.90
N TYR A 266 -21.36 6.92 -10.09
CA TYR A 266 -21.72 8.28 -10.49
C TYR A 266 -22.43 8.29 -11.84
N LEU A 267 -21.89 7.61 -12.86
CA LEU A 267 -22.53 7.48 -14.17
C LEU A 267 -23.89 6.80 -14.08
N ALA A 268 -23.99 5.73 -13.29
CA ALA A 268 -25.23 5.01 -13.07
C ALA A 268 -26.29 5.88 -12.38
N SER A 269 -25.93 6.60 -11.32
CA SER A 269 -26.81 7.53 -10.61
C SER A 269 -27.28 8.66 -11.53
N ARG A 270 -26.37 9.24 -12.32
CA ARG A 270 -26.72 10.26 -13.32
C ARG A 270 -27.72 9.75 -14.36
N ALA A 271 -27.62 8.49 -14.77
CA ALA A 271 -28.51 7.88 -15.75
C ALA A 271 -29.94 7.61 -15.22
N VAL A 272 -30.15 7.71 -13.90
CA VAL A 272 -31.45 7.54 -13.24
C VAL A 272 -31.83 8.77 -12.40
N ASP A 273 -31.58 9.95 -12.97
CA ASP A 273 -31.96 11.26 -12.42
C ASP A 273 -31.45 11.51 -10.99
N GLY A 274 -30.24 11.04 -10.72
CA GLY A 274 -29.54 11.26 -9.45
C GLY A 274 -29.94 10.34 -8.32
N LYS A 275 -30.87 9.39 -8.54
CA LYS A 275 -31.22 8.36 -7.55
C LYS A 275 -29.96 7.65 -7.05
N MET A 276 -29.95 7.29 -5.76
CA MET A 276 -28.82 6.54 -5.21
C MET A 276 -28.68 5.18 -5.89
N VAL A 277 -27.50 4.91 -6.45
CA VAL A 277 -27.17 3.63 -7.09
C VAL A 277 -26.03 2.94 -6.36
N LYS A 278 -26.24 1.67 -6.02
CA LYS A 278 -25.28 0.77 -5.38
C LYS A 278 -24.60 -0.13 -6.42
N ILE A 279 -23.26 -0.20 -6.38
CA ILE A 279 -22.45 -1.17 -7.12
C ILE A 279 -21.55 -1.90 -6.12
N GLU A 280 -21.62 -3.23 -6.10
CA GLU A 280 -20.75 -4.09 -5.28
C GLU A 280 -20.29 -5.30 -6.11
N TYR A 281 -19.00 -5.62 -6.00
CA TYR A 281 -18.47 -6.83 -6.60
C TYR A 281 -18.81 -8.07 -5.78
N GLU A 282 -19.18 -9.14 -6.48
CA GLU A 282 -19.00 -10.49 -5.97
C GLU A 282 -17.52 -10.86 -5.96
N ARG A 283 -17.11 -11.86 -5.18
CA ARG A 283 -15.68 -12.21 -5.01
C ARG A 283 -15.00 -12.51 -6.34
N GLU A 284 -15.65 -13.26 -7.21
CA GLU A 284 -15.14 -13.63 -8.53
C GLU A 284 -14.99 -12.40 -9.43
N GLU A 285 -15.91 -11.44 -9.35
CA GLU A 285 -15.83 -10.17 -10.08
C GLU A 285 -14.69 -9.29 -9.52
N ASP A 286 -14.53 -9.25 -8.19
CA ASP A 286 -13.47 -8.49 -7.51
C ASP A 286 -12.06 -8.99 -7.91
N LEU A 287 -11.91 -10.29 -8.17
CA LEU A 287 -10.62 -10.89 -8.58
C LEU A 287 -10.21 -10.55 -10.01
N ILE A 288 -11.15 -10.51 -10.96
CA ILE A 288 -10.82 -10.42 -12.40
C ILE A 288 -11.18 -9.09 -13.05
N THR A 289 -12.11 -8.32 -12.46
CA THR A 289 -12.55 -7.03 -12.99
C THR A 289 -11.91 -5.85 -12.25
N ALA A 290 -11.66 -6.00 -10.95
CA ALA A 290 -10.97 -4.98 -10.15
C ALA A 290 -9.46 -4.97 -10.43
N PRO A 291 -8.76 -3.86 -10.14
CA PRO A 291 -7.32 -3.83 -10.27
C PRO A 291 -6.63 -4.66 -9.20
N CYS A 292 -5.57 -5.34 -9.61
CA CYS A 292 -4.89 -6.38 -8.84
C CYS A 292 -3.43 -6.00 -8.52
N HIS A 293 -2.62 -6.95 -8.04
CA HIS A 293 -1.19 -6.80 -7.77
C HIS A 293 -0.37 -7.04 -9.06
N ILE A 294 0.73 -6.30 -9.23
CA ILE A 294 1.62 -6.41 -10.40
C ILE A 294 2.27 -7.79 -10.53
N GLY A 295 2.62 -8.16 -11.76
CA GLY A 295 3.62 -9.18 -12.07
C GLY A 295 4.93 -8.52 -12.50
N ILE A 296 6.04 -9.26 -12.51
CA ILE A 296 7.32 -8.76 -13.03
C ILE A 296 8.09 -9.82 -13.79
N ASP A 297 8.93 -9.33 -14.69
CA ASP A 297 10.16 -9.99 -15.08
C ASP A 297 11.35 -9.05 -14.82
N ALA A 298 12.30 -9.52 -14.02
CA ALA A 298 13.46 -8.77 -13.60
C ALA A 298 14.76 -9.42 -14.11
N THR A 299 15.72 -8.62 -14.51
CA THR A 299 17.10 -9.06 -14.78
C THR A 299 18.04 -8.24 -13.91
N ILE A 300 18.80 -8.91 -13.06
CA ILE A 300 19.74 -8.27 -12.13
C ILE A 300 21.15 -8.75 -12.45
N ALA A 301 22.07 -7.81 -12.63
CA ALA A 301 23.49 -8.10 -12.75
C ALA A 301 24.29 -7.34 -11.68
N ILE A 302 25.13 -8.04 -10.93
CA ILE A 302 25.95 -7.47 -9.86
C ILE A 302 27.40 -7.86 -10.10
N GLY A 303 28.29 -6.87 -9.96
CA GLY A 303 29.73 -7.03 -10.07
C GLY A 303 30.43 -6.62 -8.77
N THR A 304 31.37 -7.45 -8.31
CA THR A 304 32.16 -7.23 -7.09
C THR A 304 33.66 -7.33 -7.36
N ASN A 305 34.47 -6.89 -6.40
CA ASN A 305 35.87 -7.36 -6.30
C ASN A 305 35.92 -8.79 -5.75
N LYS A 306 37.12 -9.38 -5.64
CA LYS A 306 37.36 -10.69 -5.00
C LYS A 306 36.87 -10.79 -3.56
N ASP A 307 36.90 -9.69 -2.81
CA ASP A 307 36.47 -9.65 -1.40
C ASP A 307 34.95 -9.54 -1.24
N GLY A 308 34.18 -9.51 -2.33
CA GLY A 308 32.71 -9.44 -2.30
C GLY A 308 32.12 -8.03 -2.10
N LYS A 309 32.94 -6.97 -2.13
CA LYS A 309 32.43 -5.58 -2.13
C LYS A 309 31.83 -5.27 -3.50
N ILE A 310 30.57 -4.84 -3.51
CA ILE A 310 29.85 -4.47 -4.74
C ILE A 310 30.44 -3.18 -5.32
N ILE A 311 30.79 -3.25 -6.61
CA ILE A 311 31.35 -2.14 -7.39
C ILE A 311 30.27 -1.55 -8.30
N ALA A 312 29.50 -2.41 -8.97
CA ALA A 312 28.52 -2.01 -9.97
C ALA A 312 27.28 -2.92 -9.98
N GLY A 313 26.12 -2.35 -10.27
CA GLY A 313 24.87 -3.08 -10.44
C GLY A 313 24.05 -2.58 -11.63
N GLN A 314 23.54 -3.51 -12.42
CA GLN A 314 22.58 -3.27 -13.50
C GLN A 314 21.25 -3.95 -13.18
N TYR A 315 20.16 -3.20 -13.31
CA TYR A 315 18.82 -3.63 -12.96
C TYR A 315 17.88 -3.34 -14.13
N THR A 316 17.17 -4.35 -14.59
CA THR A 316 16.10 -4.19 -15.59
C THR A 316 14.83 -4.79 -15.05
N PHE A 317 13.76 -4.01 -15.02
CA PHE A 317 12.45 -4.43 -14.54
C PHE A 317 11.41 -4.21 -15.62
N LEU A 318 10.76 -5.29 -16.06
CA LEU A 318 9.58 -5.27 -16.90
C LEU A 318 8.38 -5.55 -16.01
N ILE A 319 7.62 -4.51 -15.68
CA ILE A 319 6.50 -4.60 -14.74
C ILE A 319 5.22 -4.79 -15.53
N ASP A 320 4.51 -5.87 -15.24
CA ASP A 320 3.22 -6.13 -15.85
C ASP A 320 2.14 -5.23 -15.22
N SER A 321 1.76 -4.19 -15.96
CA SER A 321 0.68 -3.29 -15.55
C SER A 321 -0.71 -3.81 -15.94
N GLY A 322 -0.78 -4.90 -16.69
CA GLY A 322 -2.01 -5.32 -17.37
C GLY A 322 -2.46 -4.30 -18.42
N ALA A 323 -3.76 -4.26 -18.65
CA ALA A 323 -4.35 -3.49 -19.74
C ALA A 323 -4.27 -1.96 -19.60
N TYR A 324 -3.94 -1.41 -18.44
CA TYR A 324 -3.91 0.03 -18.16
C TYR A 324 -2.86 0.36 -17.09
N THR A 325 -2.25 1.55 -17.13
CA THR A 325 -1.15 1.86 -16.21
C THR A 325 -1.56 2.08 -14.77
N ASP A 326 -2.75 2.64 -14.51
CA ASP A 326 -3.26 3.02 -13.18
C ASP A 326 -2.15 3.47 -12.18
N GLN A 327 -1.94 2.74 -11.07
CA GLN A 327 -0.81 2.98 -10.15
C GLN A 327 0.49 2.28 -10.57
N ALA A 328 0.46 1.30 -11.49
CA ALA A 328 1.63 0.60 -11.97
C ALA A 328 2.70 1.57 -12.51
N ALA A 329 2.33 2.66 -13.19
CA ALA A 329 3.29 3.69 -13.60
C ALA A 329 4.03 4.36 -12.42
N GLY A 330 3.37 4.49 -11.27
CA GLY A 330 3.99 4.97 -10.03
C GLY A 330 4.83 3.90 -9.32
N ILE A 331 4.41 2.63 -9.43
CA ILE A 331 5.12 1.45 -8.92
C ILE A 331 6.43 1.25 -9.69
N THR A 332 6.44 1.43 -11.01
CA THR A 332 7.65 1.46 -11.86
C THR A 332 8.68 2.46 -11.36
N ARG A 333 8.21 3.64 -10.92
CA ARG A 333 9.10 4.62 -10.31
C ARG A 333 9.65 4.10 -8.98
N ALA A 334 8.80 3.63 -8.07
CA ALA A 334 9.22 3.11 -6.77
C ALA A 334 10.25 1.98 -6.87
N MET A 335 10.08 1.06 -7.82
CA MET A 335 11.03 -0.02 -8.08
C MET A 335 12.43 0.50 -8.46
N ALA A 336 12.49 1.55 -9.29
CA ALA A 336 13.76 2.18 -9.67
C ALA A 336 14.42 2.94 -8.51
N LEU A 337 13.64 3.64 -7.66
CA LEU A 337 14.17 4.42 -6.52
C LEU A 337 15.06 3.59 -5.60
N ASP A 338 14.60 2.37 -5.29
CA ASP A 338 15.15 1.51 -4.24
C ASP A 338 15.79 0.22 -4.84
N CYS A 339 16.08 0.24 -6.15
CA CYS A 339 16.49 -0.91 -6.97
C CYS A 339 17.71 -1.70 -6.48
N THR A 340 18.57 -1.10 -5.67
CA THR A 340 19.79 -1.74 -5.16
C THR A 340 19.55 -2.63 -3.95
N GLY A 341 18.35 -2.63 -3.36
CA GLY A 341 18.17 -3.09 -1.98
C GLY A 341 18.98 -2.22 -0.99
N PRO A 342 19.07 -2.61 0.29
CA PRO A 342 19.77 -1.85 1.34
C PRO A 342 21.31 -1.93 1.22
N TYR A 343 21.85 -1.89 0.01
CA TYR A 343 23.28 -2.06 -0.26
C TYR A 343 23.93 -0.82 -0.87
N ASP A 344 25.18 -0.58 -0.47
CA ASP A 344 26.03 0.50 -0.97
C ASP A 344 26.62 0.15 -2.34
N VAL A 345 25.90 0.57 -3.39
CA VAL A 345 26.33 0.42 -4.80
C VAL A 345 26.71 1.79 -5.35
N ALA A 346 27.99 1.95 -5.68
CA ALA A 346 28.54 3.21 -6.18
C ALA A 346 28.13 3.50 -7.64
N ASN A 347 28.03 2.45 -8.46
CA ASN A 347 27.74 2.57 -9.89
C ASN A 347 26.47 1.79 -10.25
N VAL A 348 25.39 2.49 -10.59
CA VAL A 348 24.05 1.91 -10.82
C VAL A 348 23.55 2.27 -12.20
N TRP A 349 23.10 1.25 -12.92
CA TRP A 349 22.33 1.37 -14.15
C TRP A 349 20.97 0.69 -13.97
N CYS A 350 19.89 1.45 -13.82
CA CYS A 350 18.54 0.88 -13.70
C CYS A 350 17.62 1.35 -14.82
N ASP A 351 16.91 0.42 -15.45
CA ASP A 351 15.80 0.68 -16.35
C ASP A 351 14.55 -0.06 -15.85
N SER A 352 13.52 0.70 -15.49
CA SER A 352 12.23 0.16 -15.04
C SER A 352 11.13 0.57 -16.02
N TYR A 353 10.43 -0.43 -16.56
CA TYR A 353 9.43 -0.27 -17.60
C TYR A 353 8.04 -0.70 -17.09
N CYS A 354 7.07 0.19 -17.20
CA CYS A 354 5.65 -0.13 -17.04
C CYS A 354 5.13 -0.71 -18.36
N MET A 355 4.85 -2.01 -18.40
CA MET A 355 4.47 -2.73 -19.62
C MET A 355 2.97 -2.96 -19.68
N TYR A 356 2.34 -2.61 -20.80
CA TYR A 356 0.97 -3.01 -21.08
C TYR A 356 0.92 -4.48 -21.55
N THR A 357 -0.01 -5.24 -20.99
CA THR A 357 -0.37 -6.60 -21.42
C THR A 357 -1.90 -6.73 -21.45
N ASN A 358 -2.44 -7.82 -21.98
CA ASN A 358 -3.89 -8.06 -21.97
C ASN A 358 -4.41 -8.72 -20.67
N HIS A 359 -3.64 -8.63 -19.58
CA HIS A 359 -4.05 -9.05 -18.24
C HIS A 359 -4.94 -8.00 -17.54
N PRO A 360 -5.70 -8.36 -16.49
CA PRO A 360 -6.31 -7.39 -15.59
C PRO A 360 -5.29 -6.33 -15.15
N TYR A 361 -5.71 -5.07 -15.11
CA TYR A 361 -4.77 -3.98 -14.86
C TYR A 361 -4.38 -3.89 -13.38
N ALA A 362 -3.14 -3.51 -13.10
CA ALA A 362 -2.58 -3.55 -11.76
C ALA A 362 -2.70 -2.22 -11.01
N THR A 363 -2.74 -2.30 -9.68
CA THR A 363 -2.68 -1.15 -8.77
C THR A 363 -1.77 -1.42 -7.56
N SER A 364 -1.83 -0.54 -6.56
CA SER A 364 -1.04 -0.63 -5.33
C SER A 364 -1.30 -1.94 -4.60
N PHE A 365 -0.26 -2.68 -4.26
CA PHE A 365 -0.27 -3.78 -3.29
C PHE A 365 0.63 -3.42 -2.09
N ARG A 366 0.47 -4.11 -0.96
CA ARG A 366 1.24 -3.82 0.26
C ARG A 366 2.73 -3.98 -0.02
N GLY A 367 3.49 -2.90 0.14
CA GLY A 367 4.92 -2.88 -0.19
C GLY A 367 5.25 -2.09 -1.45
N TYR A 368 4.30 -1.92 -2.38
CA TYR A 368 4.42 -1.02 -3.53
C TYR A 368 5.69 -1.29 -4.38
N ALA A 369 5.78 -2.47 -5.03
CA ALA A 369 6.95 -3.01 -5.76
C ALA A 369 8.14 -3.48 -4.91
N HIS A 370 8.18 -3.20 -3.61
CA HIS A 370 9.33 -3.57 -2.81
C HIS A 370 9.45 -5.09 -2.58
N PRO A 371 8.37 -5.85 -2.33
CA PRO A 371 8.46 -7.32 -2.32
C PRO A 371 9.08 -7.90 -3.59
N GLU A 372 8.66 -7.37 -4.72
CA GLU A 372 8.99 -7.75 -6.08
C GLU A 372 10.47 -7.49 -6.39
N LEU A 373 10.94 -6.26 -6.15
CA LEU A 373 12.34 -5.90 -6.33
C LEU A 373 13.25 -6.63 -5.32
N THR A 374 12.80 -6.76 -4.06
CA THR A 374 13.58 -7.39 -3.00
C THR A 374 13.75 -8.87 -3.28
N PHE A 375 12.74 -9.56 -3.81
CA PHE A 375 12.87 -10.94 -4.25
C PHE A 375 14.00 -11.09 -5.26
N ALA A 376 13.98 -10.31 -6.35
CA ALA A 376 15.01 -10.39 -7.39
C ALA A 376 16.42 -10.08 -6.84
N VAL A 377 16.57 -8.97 -6.10
CA VAL A 377 17.86 -8.56 -5.53
C VAL A 377 18.39 -9.58 -4.52
N GLU A 378 17.55 -10.08 -3.61
CA GLU A 378 17.99 -10.96 -2.53
C GLU A 378 18.28 -12.39 -2.98
N ARG A 379 17.64 -12.83 -4.06
CA ARG A 379 18.03 -14.07 -4.75
C ARG A 379 19.38 -13.91 -5.44
N THR A 380 19.64 -12.77 -6.09
CA THR A 380 20.96 -12.49 -6.69
C THR A 380 22.05 -12.43 -5.63
N MET A 381 21.77 -11.83 -4.47
CA MET A 381 22.73 -11.77 -3.36
C MET A 381 23.08 -13.15 -2.79
N ASP A 382 22.12 -14.07 -2.70
CA ASP A 382 22.37 -15.44 -2.24
C ASP A 382 23.20 -16.25 -3.25
N GLN A 383 22.89 -16.11 -4.55
CA GLN A 383 23.66 -16.74 -5.62
C GLN A 383 25.07 -16.15 -5.76
N LEU A 384 25.22 -14.84 -5.54
CA LEU A 384 26.52 -14.17 -5.48
C LEU A 384 27.34 -14.67 -4.30
N ALA A 385 26.72 -14.86 -3.12
CA ALA A 385 27.39 -15.44 -1.95
C ALA A 385 27.91 -16.86 -2.24
N LYS A 386 27.09 -17.71 -2.89
CA LYS A 386 27.54 -19.04 -3.36
C LYS A 386 28.71 -18.95 -4.32
N LYS A 387 28.66 -18.05 -5.31
CA LYS A 387 29.72 -17.84 -6.31
C LYS A 387 31.04 -17.35 -5.70
N LEU A 388 30.96 -16.53 -4.66
CA LEU A 388 32.11 -16.04 -3.88
C LEU A 388 32.59 -17.03 -2.81
N ASN A 389 31.88 -18.14 -2.60
CA ASN A 389 32.07 -19.03 -1.46
C ASN A 389 32.08 -18.27 -0.11
N MET A 390 31.14 -17.35 0.05
CA MET A 390 31.01 -16.47 1.21
C MET A 390 29.70 -16.75 1.96
N CYS A 391 29.71 -16.58 3.28
CA CYS A 391 28.48 -16.63 4.07
C CYS A 391 27.48 -15.56 3.57
N PRO A 392 26.21 -15.91 3.30
CA PRO A 392 25.22 -14.97 2.77
C PRO A 392 24.88 -13.84 3.76
N ILE A 393 25.10 -14.03 5.07
CA ILE A 393 24.96 -12.96 6.08
C ILE A 393 26.13 -11.99 6.00
N GLU A 394 27.37 -12.48 5.89
CA GLU A 394 28.55 -11.62 5.90
C GLU A 394 28.65 -10.80 4.60
N LEU A 395 28.27 -11.36 3.45
CA LEU A 395 28.19 -10.60 2.19
C LEU A 395 27.23 -9.41 2.31
N ARG A 396 26.09 -9.58 2.97
CA ARG A 396 25.10 -8.52 3.16
C ARG A 396 25.59 -7.44 4.11
N LYS A 397 26.24 -7.83 5.22
CA LYS A 397 26.86 -6.89 6.16
C LYS A 397 27.98 -6.09 5.50
N LEU A 398 28.85 -6.74 4.74
CA LEU A 398 29.94 -6.07 4.01
C LEU A 398 29.43 -4.95 3.10
N ASN A 399 28.25 -5.13 2.52
CA ASN A 399 27.67 -4.23 1.54
C ASN A 399 26.54 -3.35 2.10
N ALA A 400 26.23 -3.42 3.39
CA ALA A 400 25.11 -2.70 3.99
C ALA A 400 25.24 -1.18 3.81
N ILE A 401 24.12 -0.53 3.47
CA ILE A 401 24.03 0.92 3.38
C ILE A 401 24.11 1.55 4.79
N LYS A 402 24.85 2.66 4.91
CA LYS A 402 25.07 3.37 6.19
C LYS A 402 25.00 4.90 6.03
N PRO A 403 24.85 5.66 7.13
CA PRO A 403 25.04 7.11 7.10
C PRO A 403 26.35 7.50 6.39
N GLY A 404 26.26 8.48 5.49
CA GLY A 404 27.36 8.91 4.61
C GLY A 404 27.30 8.32 3.20
N ASN A 405 26.58 7.21 2.98
CA ASN A 405 26.31 6.72 1.62
C ASN A 405 25.18 7.49 0.94
N THR A 406 24.93 7.17 -0.34
CA THR A 406 23.85 7.74 -1.13
C THR A 406 22.92 6.67 -1.70
N SER A 407 21.62 6.97 -1.76
CA SER A 407 20.62 6.14 -2.44
C SER A 407 20.89 6.01 -3.95
N PRO A 408 20.17 5.14 -4.69
CA PRO A 408 20.25 5.12 -6.17
C PRO A 408 19.95 6.48 -6.80
N THR A 409 19.00 7.23 -6.21
CA THR A 409 18.67 8.60 -6.64
C THR A 409 19.64 9.67 -6.14
N GLN A 410 20.75 9.25 -5.51
CA GLN A 410 21.82 10.10 -4.97
C GLN A 410 21.39 10.99 -3.79
N THR A 411 20.33 10.62 -3.07
CA THR A 411 20.01 11.27 -1.79
C THR A 411 21.06 10.88 -0.75
N LEU A 412 21.67 11.86 -0.09
CA LEU A 412 22.58 11.63 1.03
C LEU A 412 21.83 11.03 2.21
N LEU A 413 22.33 9.89 2.69
CA LEU A 413 21.80 9.19 3.85
C LEU A 413 22.53 9.62 5.12
N ASN A 414 21.78 9.86 6.18
CA ASN A 414 22.27 10.26 7.50
C ASN A 414 21.43 9.61 8.59
N ALA A 415 21.88 9.69 9.84
CA ALA A 415 21.24 9.02 10.98
C ALA A 415 19.73 9.33 11.16
N ASN A 416 19.21 10.44 10.59
CA ASN A 416 17.80 10.78 10.71
C ASN A 416 16.92 10.14 9.62
N ASN A 417 17.48 9.82 8.45
CA ASN A 417 16.70 9.38 7.28
C ASN A 417 16.99 7.94 6.82
N ILE A 418 17.88 7.20 7.50
CA ILE A 418 18.10 5.76 7.29
C ILE A 418 18.04 5.02 8.63
N GLY A 419 17.62 3.75 8.63
CA GLY A 419 17.74 2.86 9.78
C GLY A 419 19.06 2.07 9.80
N ASP A 420 19.21 1.18 10.78
CA ASP A 420 20.43 0.39 10.99
C ASP A 420 20.28 -1.05 10.46
N VAL A 421 20.79 -1.28 9.24
CA VAL A 421 20.69 -2.56 8.53
C VAL A 421 21.46 -3.66 9.27
N GLU A 422 22.69 -3.36 9.72
CA GLU A 422 23.55 -4.35 10.37
C GLU A 422 22.94 -4.85 11.69
N LYS A 423 22.36 -3.95 12.50
CA LYS A 423 21.63 -4.35 13.71
C LYS A 423 20.42 -5.23 13.39
N CYS A 424 19.70 -4.94 12.30
CA CYS A 424 18.59 -5.79 11.87
C CYS A 424 19.07 -7.19 11.49
N ILE A 425 20.17 -7.29 10.74
CA ILE A 425 20.78 -8.57 10.34
C ILE A 425 21.20 -9.37 11.58
N GLU A 426 21.93 -8.76 12.51
CA GLU A 426 22.44 -9.46 13.70
C GLU A 426 21.31 -9.96 14.62
N ARG A 427 20.22 -9.19 14.75
CA ARG A 427 19.05 -9.64 15.51
C ARG A 427 18.30 -10.77 14.79
N ALA A 428 18.11 -10.66 13.48
CA ALA A 428 17.46 -11.72 12.70
C ALA A 428 18.26 -13.03 12.74
N LYS A 429 19.60 -12.95 12.62
CA LYS A 429 20.54 -14.06 12.75
C LYS A 429 20.37 -14.81 14.07
N LYS A 430 20.21 -14.06 15.17
CA LYS A 430 19.97 -14.63 16.52
C LYS A 430 18.59 -15.29 16.60
N LEU A 431 17.53 -14.61 16.16
CA LEU A 431 16.15 -15.12 16.24
C LEU A 431 15.92 -16.39 15.42
N VAL A 432 16.57 -16.54 14.27
CA VAL A 432 16.49 -17.75 13.43
C VAL A 432 17.50 -18.84 13.82
N ASN A 433 18.28 -18.61 14.90
CA ASN A 433 19.38 -19.48 15.32
C ASN A 433 20.33 -19.86 14.18
N TRP A 434 20.79 -18.89 13.39
CA TRP A 434 21.56 -19.16 12.17
C TRP A 434 22.81 -20.06 12.38
N ASN A 435 23.43 -19.94 13.56
CA ASN A 435 24.66 -20.67 13.90
C ASN A 435 24.49 -22.19 14.05
N GLU A 436 23.26 -22.72 14.11
CA GLU A 436 23.00 -24.17 14.08
C GLU A 436 23.31 -24.80 12.71
N GLY A 437 23.52 -23.96 11.68
CA GLY A 437 23.76 -24.38 10.29
C GLY A 437 22.61 -24.00 9.36
N GLN A 438 22.95 -23.76 8.10
CA GLN A 438 21.99 -23.35 7.06
C GLN A 438 21.20 -24.54 6.49
N ARG A 439 21.77 -25.75 6.50
CA ARG A 439 21.15 -26.98 5.97
C ARG A 439 21.44 -28.13 6.92
N ILE A 440 20.38 -28.74 7.44
CA ILE A 440 20.46 -29.85 8.40
C ILE A 440 19.57 -30.97 7.87
N VAL A 441 20.14 -32.16 7.68
CA VAL A 441 19.36 -33.37 7.37
C VAL A 441 18.89 -33.97 8.69
N THR A 442 17.57 -34.12 8.84
CA THR A 442 16.97 -34.71 10.04
C THR A 442 17.02 -36.23 10.02
N ASP A 443 16.83 -36.87 11.18
CA ASP A 443 16.78 -38.33 11.32
C ASP A 443 15.68 -38.99 10.46
N THR A 444 14.65 -38.21 10.08
CA THR A 444 13.54 -38.67 9.23
C THR A 444 13.84 -38.58 7.72
N GLY A 445 15.02 -38.07 7.35
CA GLY A 445 15.40 -37.81 5.96
C GLY A 445 14.83 -36.52 5.36
N LYS A 446 14.03 -35.76 6.13
CA LYS A 446 13.64 -34.38 5.77
C LYS A 446 14.80 -33.41 5.95
N ILE A 447 14.76 -32.28 5.26
CA ILE A 447 15.82 -31.27 5.26
C ILE A 447 15.29 -29.99 5.90
N ARG A 448 15.96 -29.51 6.95
CA ARG A 448 15.72 -28.17 7.50
C ARG A 448 16.69 -27.18 6.90
N THR A 449 16.17 -26.05 6.43
CA THR A 449 17.00 -24.98 5.88
C THR A 449 16.58 -23.61 6.35
N LYS A 450 17.53 -22.67 6.29
CA LYS A 450 17.34 -21.27 6.66
C LYS A 450 17.69 -20.38 5.48
N GLY A 451 16.83 -19.41 5.21
CA GLY A 451 17.05 -18.35 4.22
C GLY A 451 16.91 -16.98 4.85
N ILE A 452 17.62 -15.99 4.30
CA ILE A 452 17.63 -14.61 4.78
C ILE A 452 17.39 -13.64 3.62
N SER A 453 16.74 -12.51 3.92
CA SER A 453 16.49 -11.41 3.01
C SER A 453 16.57 -10.08 3.76
N THR A 454 17.30 -9.11 3.23
CA THR A 454 17.32 -7.74 3.75
C THR A 454 16.57 -6.82 2.82
N PHE A 455 15.92 -5.81 3.38
CA PHE A 455 15.13 -4.87 2.61
C PHE A 455 15.37 -3.43 3.08
N TRP A 456 15.07 -2.50 2.18
CA TRP A 456 14.74 -1.14 2.53
C TRP A 456 13.54 -0.67 1.74
N LYS A 457 12.93 0.41 2.19
CA LYS A 457 11.88 1.09 1.45
C LYS A 457 11.77 2.53 1.88
N THR A 458 11.68 3.42 0.89
CA THR A 458 11.19 4.78 1.11
C THR A 458 9.70 4.91 0.82
N SER A 459 9.07 5.87 1.50
CA SER A 459 7.67 6.21 1.22
C SER A 459 7.60 7.02 -0.08
N THR A 460 7.18 6.38 -1.18
CA THR A 460 6.94 7.07 -2.46
C THR A 460 5.66 7.89 -2.35
N THR A 461 5.79 9.14 -1.95
CA THR A 461 4.66 10.06 -1.74
C THR A 461 4.66 11.19 -2.78
N ALA A 462 3.51 11.84 -2.97
CA ALA A 462 3.51 13.13 -3.67
C ALA A 462 4.33 14.13 -2.85
N THR A 463 5.05 15.04 -3.51
CA THR A 463 5.89 16.05 -2.83
C THR A 463 5.08 16.98 -1.92
N ASN A 464 3.77 17.07 -2.15
CA ASN A 464 2.81 17.83 -1.34
C ASN A 464 1.87 16.94 -0.49
N ALA A 465 2.25 15.69 -0.22
CA ALA A 465 1.48 14.82 0.68
C ALA A 465 1.34 15.45 2.06
N GLN A 466 0.12 15.56 2.55
CA GLN A 466 -0.23 16.28 3.78
C GLN A 466 -1.36 15.63 4.56
N SER A 467 -1.46 15.99 5.83
CA SER A 467 -2.55 15.65 6.76
C SER A 467 -2.96 16.88 7.57
N GLY A 468 -4.23 16.94 7.93
CA GLY A 468 -4.74 17.82 8.98
C GLY A 468 -5.37 17.05 10.14
N ALA A 469 -5.53 17.73 11.27
CA ALA A 469 -6.23 17.25 12.46
C ALA A 469 -6.91 18.43 13.16
N ILE A 470 -8.08 18.17 13.77
CA ILE A 470 -8.80 19.09 14.63
C ILE A 470 -9.05 18.37 15.95
N ILE A 471 -8.80 19.04 17.07
CA ILE A 471 -9.17 18.57 18.40
C ILE A 471 -10.13 19.55 19.06
N THR A 472 -11.13 19.03 19.75
CA THR A 472 -12.17 19.82 20.39
C THR A 472 -12.36 19.33 21.81
N PHE A 473 -12.26 20.23 22.79
CA PHE A 473 -12.52 19.89 24.18
C PHE A 473 -14.02 19.97 24.49
N GLU A 474 -14.49 19.00 25.26
CA GLU A 474 -15.82 18.97 25.86
C GLU A 474 -15.83 19.61 27.26
N ALA A 475 -17.02 19.89 27.79
CA ALA A 475 -17.19 20.49 29.11
C ALA A 475 -16.56 19.66 30.25
N ASP A 476 -16.49 18.33 30.11
CA ASP A 476 -15.88 17.44 31.10
C ASP A 476 -14.35 17.30 30.94
N GLY A 477 -13.76 18.06 30.01
CA GLY A 477 -12.34 18.02 29.67
C GLY A 477 -11.91 16.82 28.81
N SER A 478 -12.85 15.97 28.35
CA SER A 478 -12.56 14.98 27.31
C SER A 478 -12.33 15.65 25.95
N VAL A 479 -11.69 14.93 25.04
CA VAL A 479 -11.22 15.48 23.76
C VAL A 479 -11.74 14.65 22.59
N ASN A 480 -12.40 15.31 21.65
CA ASN A 480 -12.72 14.74 20.35
C ASN A 480 -11.55 14.98 19.38
N LEU A 481 -11.08 13.92 18.70
CA LEU A 481 -10.07 14.00 17.64
C LEU A 481 -10.71 13.71 16.28
N ASN A 482 -10.72 14.71 15.41
CA ASN A 482 -11.10 14.58 14.02
C ASN A 482 -9.85 14.58 13.11
N CYS A 483 -9.71 13.51 12.31
CA CYS A 483 -8.74 13.44 11.22
C CYS A 483 -9.22 12.46 10.14
N ALA A 484 -8.90 12.73 8.88
CA ALA A 484 -9.28 11.85 7.78
C ALA A 484 -8.34 10.65 7.54
N ALA A 485 -7.62 10.19 8.57
CA ALA A 485 -6.88 8.94 8.52
C ALA A 485 -7.86 7.75 8.44
N ILE A 486 -7.80 6.95 7.37
CA ILE A 486 -8.72 5.82 7.17
C ILE A 486 -8.28 4.62 8.02
N GLU A 487 -9.21 4.01 8.75
CA GLU A 487 -8.99 2.75 9.48
C GLU A 487 -9.39 1.56 8.62
N LEU A 488 -8.40 0.79 8.17
CA LEU A 488 -8.56 -0.43 7.38
C LEU A 488 -8.08 -1.69 8.13
N GLY A 489 -7.95 -1.60 9.46
CA GLY A 489 -7.49 -2.70 10.33
C GLY A 489 -6.08 -2.52 10.87
N GLN A 490 -5.36 -1.47 10.49
CA GLN A 490 -3.98 -1.23 10.91
C GLN A 490 -3.82 -0.62 12.31
N GLY A 491 -4.90 -0.11 12.90
CA GLY A 491 -4.90 0.46 14.27
C GLY A 491 -4.43 1.91 14.35
N THR A 492 -4.38 2.63 13.21
CA THR A 492 -3.86 4.01 13.17
C THR A 492 -4.66 4.95 14.08
N LYS A 493 -5.98 4.79 14.17
CA LYS A 493 -6.80 5.68 15.02
C LYS A 493 -6.44 5.56 16.51
N THR A 494 -6.11 4.36 16.98
CA THR A 494 -5.56 4.14 18.33
C THR A 494 -4.18 4.78 18.48
N THR A 495 -3.28 4.59 17.51
CA THR A 495 -1.95 5.22 17.52
C THR A 495 -2.04 6.75 17.60
N LEU A 496 -2.99 7.37 16.88
CA LEU A 496 -3.19 8.83 16.92
C LEU A 496 -3.78 9.28 18.27
N ALA A 497 -4.66 8.49 18.88
CA ALA A 497 -5.14 8.75 20.24
C ALA A 497 -3.98 8.70 21.26
N GLN A 498 -3.08 7.71 21.15
CA GLN A 498 -1.89 7.62 22.00
C GLN A 498 -0.97 8.83 21.83
N ILE A 499 -0.70 9.24 20.59
CA ILE A 499 0.12 10.44 20.30
C ILE A 499 -0.51 11.69 20.95
N LEU A 500 -1.83 11.83 20.88
CA LEU A 500 -2.54 12.95 21.50
C LEU A 500 -2.52 12.86 23.04
N ALA A 501 -2.74 11.67 23.61
CA ALA A 501 -2.72 11.41 25.05
C ALA A 501 -1.35 11.76 25.65
N GLU A 502 -0.26 11.32 25.01
CA GLU A 502 1.10 11.65 25.38
C GLU A 502 1.33 13.16 25.36
N ARG A 503 0.85 13.85 24.31
CA ARG A 503 1.10 15.29 24.15
C ARG A 503 0.33 16.12 25.17
N LEU A 504 -0.91 15.73 25.49
CA LEU A 504 -1.76 16.38 26.49
C LEU A 504 -1.52 15.86 27.93
N LYS A 505 -0.66 14.85 28.11
CA LYS A 505 -0.39 14.16 29.37
C LYS A 505 -1.70 13.71 30.07
N MET A 506 -2.60 13.07 29.32
CA MET A 506 -3.93 12.68 29.79
C MET A 506 -4.23 11.20 29.56
N ASP A 507 -5.35 10.71 30.10
CA ASP A 507 -5.85 9.36 29.82
C ASP A 507 -6.24 9.22 28.34
N ILE A 508 -5.78 8.17 27.67
CA ILE A 508 -6.25 7.83 26.33
C ILE A 508 -7.76 7.57 26.29
N ASN A 509 -8.35 7.07 27.39
CA ASN A 509 -9.80 6.83 27.48
C ASN A 509 -10.64 8.11 27.50
N LYS A 510 -10.00 9.27 27.69
CA LYS A 510 -10.63 10.60 27.58
C LYS A 510 -10.50 11.19 26.17
N ILE A 511 -9.98 10.42 25.21
CA ILE A 511 -9.83 10.83 23.81
C ILE A 511 -10.76 9.99 22.94
N HIS A 512 -11.67 10.67 22.24
CA HIS A 512 -12.65 10.08 21.35
C HIS A 512 -12.28 10.39 19.90
N VAL A 513 -11.84 9.37 19.16
CA VAL A 513 -11.41 9.55 17.77
C VAL A 513 -12.58 9.29 16.82
N THR A 514 -12.79 10.20 15.87
CA THR A 514 -13.78 10.00 14.80
C THR A 514 -13.33 8.81 13.93
N MET A 515 -14.13 7.73 13.91
CA MET A 515 -13.77 6.49 13.23
C MET A 515 -14.11 6.49 11.74
N GLU A 516 -15.27 7.04 11.40
CA GLU A 516 -15.73 7.21 10.01
C GLU A 516 -15.16 8.50 9.42
N ILE A 517 -15.05 8.55 8.10
CA ILE A 517 -14.60 9.75 7.38
C ILE A 517 -15.78 10.40 6.68
N ASN A 518 -15.87 11.73 6.80
CA ASN A 518 -16.73 12.59 6.02
C ASN A 518 -15.94 13.82 5.55
N THR A 519 -15.66 13.85 4.24
CA THR A 519 -14.88 14.92 3.60
C THR A 519 -15.52 16.32 3.63
N GLN A 520 -16.74 16.47 4.16
CA GLN A 520 -17.38 17.77 4.33
C GLN A 520 -16.80 18.55 5.52
N TYR A 521 -16.43 17.86 6.61
CA TYR A 521 -15.93 18.50 7.83
C TYR A 521 -14.61 17.95 8.32
N ASP A 522 -14.18 16.77 7.86
CA ASP A 522 -12.86 16.27 8.21
C ASP A 522 -11.77 17.08 7.49
N PRO A 523 -10.66 17.39 8.18
CA PRO A 523 -9.54 18.08 7.55
C PRO A 523 -8.88 17.19 6.51
N HIS A 524 -8.41 17.81 5.43
CA HIS A 524 -7.84 17.10 4.29
C HIS A 524 -6.70 16.14 4.70
N GLN A 525 -6.83 14.89 4.27
CA GLN A 525 -5.78 13.87 4.28
C GLN A 525 -5.47 13.48 2.86
N TRP A 526 -4.17 13.34 2.51
CA TRP A 526 -3.80 12.85 1.18
C TRP A 526 -4.43 11.49 0.89
N ARG A 527 -3.96 10.43 1.56
CA ARG A 527 -4.44 9.03 1.49
C ARG A 527 -3.97 8.24 2.73
N THR A 528 -4.50 7.03 2.95
CA THR A 528 -3.87 6.03 3.83
C THR A 528 -3.14 4.99 3.00
N VAL A 529 -1.91 5.36 2.59
CA VAL A 529 -1.00 4.56 1.75
C VAL A 529 0.47 4.89 2.08
N ALA A 530 1.41 4.17 1.45
CA ALA A 530 2.85 4.41 1.53
C ALA A 530 3.40 4.40 2.97
N SER A 531 2.73 3.71 3.90
CA SER A 531 3.05 3.69 5.33
C SER A 531 3.15 5.08 5.99
N SER A 532 2.62 6.13 5.36
CA SER A 532 2.90 7.51 5.75
C SER A 532 1.93 8.08 6.80
N THR A 533 0.80 7.40 7.08
CA THR A 533 -0.29 7.98 7.87
C THR A 533 0.11 8.29 9.31
N THR A 534 0.77 7.38 10.04
CA THR A 534 1.23 7.66 11.41
C THR A 534 2.15 8.87 11.45
N PHE A 535 3.01 9.02 10.45
CA PHE A 535 3.93 10.15 10.36
C PHE A 535 3.16 11.46 10.07
N LEU A 536 2.39 11.51 8.98
CA LEU A 536 1.68 12.73 8.56
C LEU A 536 0.60 13.15 9.56
N ALA A 537 -0.31 12.23 9.89
CA ALA A 537 -1.41 12.51 10.80
C ALA A 537 -0.93 12.66 12.24
N GLY A 538 0.08 11.89 12.68
CA GLY A 538 0.66 12.05 14.00
C GLY A 538 1.30 13.43 14.19
N ARG A 539 2.02 13.95 13.17
CA ARG A 539 2.56 15.32 13.19
C ARG A 539 1.45 16.37 13.19
N ALA A 540 0.37 16.16 12.43
CA ALA A 540 -0.79 17.06 12.45
C ALA A 540 -1.48 17.06 13.82
N VAL A 541 -1.61 15.89 14.47
CA VAL A 541 -2.17 15.75 15.82
C VAL A 541 -1.31 16.46 16.86
N MET A 542 0.02 16.30 16.81
CA MET A 542 0.92 17.04 17.70
C MET A 542 0.77 18.56 17.54
N ALA A 543 0.67 19.05 16.30
CA ALA A 543 0.46 20.46 16.04
C ALA A 543 -0.92 20.96 16.57
N ALA A 544 -1.98 20.15 16.43
CA ALA A 544 -3.30 20.48 16.97
C ALA A 544 -3.29 20.51 18.51
N ALA A 545 -2.56 19.58 19.13
CA ALA A 545 -2.36 19.53 20.57
C ALA A 545 -1.60 20.76 21.08
N ASP A 546 -0.55 21.19 20.37
CA ASP A 546 0.23 22.38 20.73
C ASP A 546 -0.60 23.66 20.70
N ASP A 547 -1.46 23.79 19.70
CA ASP A 547 -2.41 24.89 19.59
C ASP A 547 -3.43 24.88 20.75
N ALA A 548 -4.04 23.74 21.06
CA ALA A 548 -4.95 23.64 22.21
C ALA A 548 -4.26 23.88 23.55
N ILE A 549 -3.03 23.40 23.74
CA ILE A 549 -2.22 23.66 24.95
C ILE A 549 -2.00 25.17 25.10
N SER A 550 -1.72 25.88 24.00
CA SER A 550 -1.57 27.34 24.01
C SER A 550 -2.85 28.04 24.47
N GLN A 551 -4.01 27.62 23.94
CA GLN A 551 -5.32 28.17 24.32
C GLN A 551 -5.70 27.85 25.78
N LEU A 552 -5.43 26.63 26.25
CA LEU A 552 -5.63 26.23 27.64
C LEU A 552 -4.79 27.08 28.59
N LYS A 553 -3.50 27.28 28.27
CA LYS A 553 -2.61 28.13 29.06
C LYS A 553 -3.06 29.60 29.04
N ARG A 554 -3.55 30.11 27.91
CA ARG A 554 -4.10 31.47 27.82
C ARG A 554 -5.29 31.65 28.76
N THR A 555 -6.25 30.72 28.71
CA THR A 555 -7.45 30.77 29.57
C THR A 555 -7.10 30.60 31.05
N ALA A 556 -6.22 29.65 31.37
CA ALA A 556 -5.75 29.41 32.74
C ALA A 556 -4.92 30.57 33.30
N ALA A 557 -4.10 31.24 32.48
CA ALA A 557 -3.33 32.42 32.89
C ALA A 557 -4.25 33.55 33.40
N ILE A 558 -5.41 33.73 32.76
CA ILE A 558 -6.43 34.68 33.19
C ILE A 558 -7.03 34.26 34.53
N ALA A 559 -7.41 32.98 34.67
CA ALA A 559 -8.02 32.45 35.90
C ALA A 559 -7.05 32.46 37.10
N LEU A 560 -5.78 32.14 36.87
CA LEU A 560 -4.73 32.01 37.89
C LEU A 560 -3.91 33.28 38.10
N GLN A 561 -4.15 34.33 37.30
CA GLN A 561 -3.44 35.61 37.35
C GLN A 561 -1.91 35.47 37.27
N CYS A 562 -1.43 34.69 36.30
CA CYS A 562 0.00 34.40 36.10
C CYS A 562 0.38 34.45 34.62
N ASN A 563 1.67 34.32 34.29
CA ASN A 563 2.12 34.26 32.90
C ASN A 563 1.86 32.87 32.30
N LYS A 564 1.47 32.82 31.03
CA LYS A 564 1.21 31.55 30.31
C LYS A 564 2.47 30.68 30.20
N GLU A 565 3.64 31.28 30.18
CA GLU A 565 4.95 30.61 30.09
C GLU A 565 5.27 29.79 31.34
N ASP A 566 4.72 30.19 32.48
CA ASP A 566 4.89 29.54 33.78
C ASP A 566 3.95 28.33 33.95
N LEU A 567 2.99 28.16 33.03
CA LEU A 567 1.99 27.10 33.07
C LEU A 567 2.42 25.85 32.30
N GLU A 568 1.92 24.72 32.76
CA GLU A 568 1.98 23.41 32.11
C GLU A 568 0.59 22.77 32.06
N VAL A 569 0.35 21.94 31.04
CA VAL A 569 -0.90 21.21 30.86
C VAL A 569 -0.63 19.73 31.11
N GLY A 570 -1.47 19.08 31.92
CA GLY A 570 -1.40 17.65 32.14
C GLY A 570 -2.34 17.16 33.24
N SER A 571 -2.62 15.86 33.25
CA SER A 571 -3.48 15.21 34.24
C SER A 571 -4.84 15.89 34.42
N GLY A 572 -5.44 16.37 33.32
CA GLY A 572 -6.74 17.05 33.34
C GLY A 572 -6.72 18.46 33.94
N ARG A 573 -5.55 19.08 34.11
CA ARG A 573 -5.37 20.41 34.72
C ARG A 573 -4.38 21.27 33.93
N VAL A 574 -4.43 22.57 34.20
CA VAL A 574 -3.39 23.54 33.85
C VAL A 574 -2.84 24.11 35.16
N TYR A 575 -1.53 24.01 35.37
CA TYR A 575 -0.90 24.31 36.67
C TYR A 575 0.43 25.04 36.51
N LEU A 576 0.88 25.73 37.56
CA LEU A 576 2.18 26.40 37.61
C LEU A 576 3.31 25.38 37.70
N LYS A 577 4.30 25.47 36.80
CA LYS A 577 5.49 24.60 36.78
C LYS A 577 6.25 24.55 38.13
N PRO A 578 6.58 25.68 38.80
CA PRO A 578 7.32 25.64 40.06
C PRO A 578 6.47 25.18 41.24
N SER A 579 5.14 25.19 41.12
CA SER A 579 4.21 24.86 42.21
C SER A 579 2.94 24.18 41.66
N PRO A 580 3.02 22.89 41.24
CA PRO A 580 1.94 22.19 40.54
C PRO A 580 0.62 22.05 41.32
N GLU A 581 0.64 22.26 42.64
CA GLU A 581 -0.55 22.35 43.49
C GLU A 581 -1.44 23.55 43.13
N TYR A 582 -0.87 24.63 42.58
CA TYR A 582 -1.60 25.77 42.08
C TYR A 582 -1.96 25.57 40.62
N GLY A 583 -3.24 25.33 40.37
CA GLY A 583 -3.76 25.12 39.03
C GLY A 583 -5.27 25.06 38.97
N ILE A 584 -5.80 25.08 37.76
CA ILE A 584 -7.22 24.99 37.44
C ILE A 584 -7.48 23.71 36.65
N LYS A 585 -8.65 23.10 36.81
CA LYS A 585 -9.00 21.92 36.03
C LYS A 585 -9.38 22.32 34.60
N ILE A 586 -9.11 21.44 33.65
CA ILE A 586 -9.50 21.66 32.26
C ILE A 586 -11.02 21.77 32.15
N GLU A 587 -11.80 21.00 32.92
CA GLU A 587 -13.28 21.09 32.95
C GLU A 587 -13.80 22.50 33.30
N ASP A 588 -13.04 23.27 34.08
CA ASP A 588 -13.43 24.63 34.49
C ASP A 588 -13.12 25.69 33.42
N ILE A 589 -12.33 25.36 32.39
CA ILE A 589 -11.85 26.30 31.36
C ILE A 589 -12.02 25.82 29.92
N ALA A 590 -12.45 24.58 29.69
CA ALA A 590 -12.56 23.98 28.37
C ALA A 590 -13.53 24.72 27.44
N LEU A 591 -14.54 25.39 28.01
CA LEU A 591 -15.53 26.20 27.30
C LEU A 591 -15.36 27.71 27.57
N GLY A 592 -14.16 28.13 27.98
CA GLY A 592 -13.87 29.47 28.49
C GLY A 592 -13.97 29.54 30.02
N TYR A 593 -13.55 30.67 30.59
CA TYR A 593 -13.53 30.87 32.04
C TYR A 593 -14.62 31.86 32.46
N LYS A 594 -15.43 31.48 33.45
CA LYS A 594 -16.46 32.33 34.04
C LYS A 594 -16.04 32.77 35.45
N TYR A 595 -15.89 34.08 35.63
CA TYR A 595 -15.62 34.70 36.92
C TYR A 595 -16.78 34.50 37.90
N PRO A 596 -16.55 34.57 39.23
CA PRO A 596 -17.61 34.48 40.24
C PRO A 596 -18.75 35.49 40.06
N ASN A 597 -18.48 36.67 39.47
CA ASN A 597 -19.47 37.70 39.19
C ASN A 597 -20.31 37.43 37.92
N GLY A 598 -20.06 36.33 37.21
CA GLY A 598 -20.79 35.94 36.01
C GLY A 598 -20.17 36.38 34.69
N HIS A 599 -19.16 37.25 34.69
CA HIS A 599 -18.43 37.62 33.47
C HIS A 599 -17.68 36.41 32.90
N ALA A 600 -17.58 36.30 31.58
CA ALA A 600 -16.88 35.20 30.92
C ALA A 600 -15.87 35.73 29.89
N VAL A 601 -14.80 34.97 29.70
CA VAL A 601 -13.74 35.26 28.73
C VAL A 601 -13.36 33.98 27.99
N GLU A 602 -12.76 34.16 26.80
CA GLU A 602 -12.39 33.06 25.90
C GLU A 602 -13.64 32.26 25.43
N GLY A 603 -13.43 31.03 24.96
CA GLY A 603 -14.48 30.14 24.48
C GLY A 603 -13.97 28.71 24.41
N GLN A 604 -14.69 27.85 23.68
CA GLN A 604 -14.30 26.45 23.51
C GLN A 604 -12.87 26.32 23.00
N ILE A 605 -12.10 25.44 23.64
CA ILE A 605 -10.76 25.09 23.18
C ILE A 605 -10.89 24.21 21.93
N VAL A 606 -10.41 24.74 20.80
CA VAL A 606 -10.40 24.05 19.50
C VAL A 606 -9.00 24.16 18.92
N GLY A 607 -8.25 23.06 18.98
CA GLY A 607 -6.91 22.97 18.44
C GLY A 607 -6.91 22.53 16.99
N HIS A 608 -6.13 23.19 16.13
CA HIS A 608 -6.01 22.81 14.72
C HIS A 608 -4.55 22.58 14.31
N GLY A 609 -4.30 21.52 13.54
CA GLY A 609 -2.96 21.11 13.17
C GLY A 609 -2.87 20.63 11.74
N LYS A 610 -1.72 20.88 11.12
CA LYS A 610 -1.42 20.44 9.75
C LYS A 610 0.05 20.10 9.58
N TYR A 611 0.32 19.13 8.73
CA TYR A 611 1.67 18.77 8.34
C TYR A 611 1.73 18.39 6.86
N ILE A 612 2.79 18.82 6.18
CA ILE A 612 3.11 18.50 4.79
C ILE A 612 4.54 17.95 4.75
N GLN A 613 4.79 16.95 3.90
CA GLN A 613 6.16 16.49 3.61
C GLN A 613 7.02 17.67 3.15
N ARG A 614 8.27 17.72 3.61
CA ARG A 614 9.19 18.83 3.31
C ARG A 614 10.42 18.34 2.56
N HIS A 615 10.97 19.22 1.73
CA HIS A 615 12.27 19.02 1.08
C HIS A 615 12.34 17.76 0.20
N LEU A 616 11.23 17.40 -0.44
CA LEU A 616 11.19 16.37 -1.47
C LEU A 616 11.30 17.03 -2.84
N THR A 617 12.04 16.40 -3.76
CA THR A 617 12.15 16.83 -5.15
C THR A 617 11.69 15.72 -6.09
N PRO A 618 11.17 16.08 -7.27
CA PRO A 618 11.05 15.12 -8.37
C PRO A 618 12.41 14.50 -8.70
N MET A 619 12.37 13.38 -9.41
CA MET A 619 13.55 12.79 -10.04
C MET A 619 13.79 13.45 -11.39
N ASP A 620 15.06 13.68 -11.72
CA ASP A 620 15.48 13.94 -13.08
C ASP A 620 15.13 12.74 -13.99
N LYS A 621 14.67 13.03 -15.20
CA LYS A 621 14.13 12.00 -16.12
C LYS A 621 15.23 11.06 -16.62
N GLU A 622 16.40 11.58 -16.95
CA GLU A 622 17.44 10.80 -17.64
C GLU A 622 18.40 10.14 -16.65
N THR A 623 18.64 10.78 -15.51
CA THR A 623 19.58 10.31 -14.49
C THR A 623 18.92 9.69 -13.26
N GLY A 624 17.67 10.04 -12.97
CA GLY A 624 17.00 9.65 -11.73
C GLY A 624 17.45 10.42 -10.48
N PHE A 625 18.32 11.43 -10.63
CA PHE A 625 18.80 12.25 -9.52
C PHE A 625 17.64 12.97 -8.82
N GLY A 626 17.61 12.92 -7.49
CA GLY A 626 16.66 13.68 -6.69
C GLY A 626 16.41 13.09 -5.31
N LYS A 627 15.54 13.76 -4.54
CA LYS A 627 15.08 13.34 -3.22
C LYS A 627 13.57 13.05 -3.24
N PRO A 628 13.14 11.91 -3.82
CA PRO A 628 11.73 11.57 -3.95
C PRO A 628 11.10 10.98 -2.67
N GLY A 629 11.93 10.65 -1.67
CA GLY A 629 11.53 9.99 -0.43
C GLY A 629 12.03 10.73 0.81
N PRO A 630 11.25 10.75 1.92
CA PRO A 630 11.61 11.49 3.12
C PRO A 630 12.61 10.74 4.01
N TRP A 631 12.47 9.41 4.11
CA TRP A 631 13.33 8.50 4.86
C TRP A 631 13.31 7.10 4.22
N TRP A 632 14.28 6.27 4.58
CA TRP A 632 14.39 4.86 4.24
C TRP A 632 14.35 4.04 5.52
N SER A 633 13.31 3.24 5.68
CA SER A 633 13.25 2.23 6.73
C SER A 633 13.85 0.94 6.20
N VAL A 634 14.61 0.25 7.06
CA VAL A 634 15.38 -0.96 6.71
C VAL A 634 15.00 -2.11 7.61
N GLY A 635 15.20 -3.33 7.15
CA GLY A 635 14.95 -4.51 7.96
C GLY A 635 15.54 -5.78 7.38
N THR A 636 15.37 -6.86 8.12
CA THR A 636 15.83 -8.19 7.74
C THR A 636 14.77 -9.23 8.10
N GLN A 637 14.55 -10.16 7.19
CA GLN A 637 13.65 -11.28 7.36
C GLN A 637 14.39 -12.57 7.16
N ALA A 638 13.98 -13.59 7.91
CA ALA A 638 14.53 -14.94 7.77
C ALA A 638 13.40 -15.96 7.86
N VAL A 639 13.58 -17.07 7.17
CA VAL A 639 12.61 -18.16 7.10
C VAL A 639 13.34 -19.47 7.32
N GLU A 640 12.87 -20.26 8.27
CA GLU A 640 13.28 -21.66 8.48
C GLU A 640 12.18 -22.58 7.94
N VAL A 641 12.54 -23.52 7.08
CA VAL A 641 11.61 -24.51 6.51
C VAL A 641 12.05 -25.93 6.85
N GLU A 642 11.09 -26.83 6.96
CA GLU A 642 11.31 -28.28 6.87
C GLU A 642 10.75 -28.76 5.53
N TRP A 643 11.61 -29.28 4.68
CA TRP A 643 11.29 -29.72 3.32
C TRP A 643 11.39 -31.25 3.19
N ASN A 644 10.48 -31.84 2.43
CA ASN A 644 10.43 -33.26 2.15
C ASN A 644 10.98 -33.57 0.75
N PRO A 645 12.15 -34.22 0.62
CA PRO A 645 12.74 -34.53 -0.68
C PRO A 645 11.95 -35.55 -1.52
N LYS A 646 10.99 -36.27 -0.93
CA LYS A 646 10.21 -37.30 -1.63
C LYS A 646 9.07 -36.73 -2.47
N ASP A 647 8.37 -35.73 -1.93
CA ASP A 647 7.16 -35.13 -2.54
C ASP A 647 7.26 -33.62 -2.75
N TYR A 648 8.40 -33.02 -2.43
CA TYR A 648 8.71 -31.59 -2.61
C TYR A 648 7.87 -30.64 -1.75
N SER A 649 7.03 -31.18 -0.85
CA SER A 649 6.30 -30.37 0.12
C SER A 649 7.24 -29.74 1.15
N TYR A 650 6.80 -28.63 1.73
CA TYR A 650 7.50 -27.99 2.84
C TYR A 650 6.52 -27.42 3.86
N LYS A 651 7.03 -27.27 5.07
CA LYS A 651 6.40 -26.51 6.15
C LYS A 651 7.32 -25.37 6.54
N VAL A 652 6.76 -24.17 6.73
CA VAL A 652 7.51 -23.07 7.34
C VAL A 652 7.48 -23.26 8.86
N LEU A 653 8.65 -23.42 9.47
CA LEU A 653 8.78 -23.57 10.92
C LEU A 653 8.82 -22.21 11.60
N LYS A 654 9.71 -21.33 11.14
CA LYS A 654 9.89 -19.99 11.71
C LYS A 654 9.88 -18.94 10.61
N ALA A 655 9.19 -17.85 10.88
CA ALA A 655 9.31 -16.62 10.12
C ALA A 655 9.77 -15.50 11.07
N VAL A 656 10.82 -14.78 10.69
CA VAL A 656 11.44 -13.72 11.48
C VAL A 656 11.33 -12.40 10.73
N THR A 657 10.93 -11.33 11.43
CA THR A 657 11.09 -9.96 10.94
C THR A 657 11.76 -9.09 11.98
N VAL A 658 12.85 -8.44 11.60
CA VAL A 658 13.45 -7.34 12.36
C VAL A 658 13.38 -6.09 11.52
N LEU A 659 12.73 -5.05 12.05
CA LEU A 659 12.55 -3.76 11.37
C LEU A 659 13.20 -2.65 12.19
N ASP A 660 13.93 -1.74 11.54
CA ASP A 660 14.19 -0.43 12.12
C ASP A 660 12.96 0.47 11.93
N GLY A 661 12.12 0.54 12.97
CA GLY A 661 10.84 1.25 12.95
C GLY A 661 10.92 2.72 13.34
N GLY A 662 12.11 3.21 13.72
CA GLY A 662 12.20 4.39 14.59
C GLY A 662 11.54 4.09 15.95
N THR A 663 10.95 5.10 16.58
CA THR A 663 10.20 4.90 17.83
C THR A 663 8.94 4.08 17.61
N ILE A 664 8.75 3.01 18.37
CA ILE A 664 7.54 2.20 18.31
C ILE A 664 6.45 2.79 19.22
N ILE A 665 5.42 3.41 18.62
CA ILE A 665 4.33 4.03 19.38
C ILE A 665 3.52 3.01 20.18
N ASN A 666 3.18 1.87 19.57
CA ASN A 666 2.44 0.79 20.21
C ASN A 666 3.04 -0.56 19.82
N PRO A 667 3.79 -1.23 20.72
CA PRO A 667 4.50 -2.45 20.40
C PRO A 667 3.58 -3.64 20.07
N ALA A 668 2.40 -3.73 20.69
CA ALA A 668 1.45 -4.80 20.40
C ALA A 668 0.89 -4.68 18.97
N MET A 669 0.44 -3.47 18.59
CA MET A 669 -0.07 -3.23 17.24
C MET A 669 1.03 -3.32 16.18
N ALA A 670 2.24 -2.81 16.46
CA ALA A 670 3.38 -2.92 15.56
C ALA A 670 3.73 -4.39 15.28
N THR A 671 3.76 -5.22 16.32
CA THR A 671 3.99 -6.67 16.20
C THR A 671 2.91 -7.34 15.33
N GLN A 672 1.63 -7.02 15.57
CA GLN A 672 0.52 -7.54 14.77
C GLN A 672 0.61 -7.11 13.30
N GLN A 673 0.98 -5.86 13.03
CA GLN A 673 1.17 -5.37 11.66
C GLN A 673 2.28 -6.11 10.93
N MET A 674 3.39 -6.42 11.61
CA MET A 674 4.47 -7.23 11.04
C MET A 674 3.98 -8.64 10.75
N ARG A 675 3.36 -9.34 11.72
CA ARG A 675 2.84 -10.70 11.55
C ARG A 675 1.88 -10.83 10.36
N GLY A 676 0.92 -9.91 10.23
CA GLY A 676 0.01 -9.90 9.08
C GLY A 676 0.72 -9.64 7.75
N GLY A 677 1.78 -8.84 7.74
CA GLY A 677 2.63 -8.66 6.55
C GLY A 677 3.44 -9.90 6.21
N MET A 678 3.98 -10.57 7.23
CA MET A 678 4.76 -11.81 7.07
C MET A 678 3.88 -12.92 6.49
N TYR A 679 2.66 -13.08 7.00
CA TYR A 679 1.66 -13.97 6.44
C TYR A 679 1.41 -13.67 4.96
N LEU A 680 1.11 -12.42 4.61
CA LEU A 680 0.84 -12.02 3.23
C LEU A 680 2.03 -12.34 2.32
N GLY A 681 3.26 -12.04 2.75
CA GLY A 681 4.46 -12.26 1.93
C GLY A 681 4.78 -13.74 1.72
N LEU A 682 4.55 -14.59 2.72
CA LEU A 682 4.71 -16.03 2.60
C LEU A 682 3.58 -16.68 1.78
N SER A 683 2.35 -16.19 1.93
CA SER A 683 1.20 -16.66 1.15
C SER A 683 1.39 -16.34 -0.33
N PHE A 684 1.75 -15.10 -0.63
CA PHE A 684 2.16 -14.66 -1.96
C PHE A 684 3.28 -15.53 -2.55
N ALA A 685 4.37 -15.73 -1.81
CA ALA A 685 5.50 -16.48 -2.31
C ALA A 685 5.22 -17.98 -2.54
N SER A 686 4.30 -18.57 -1.77
CA SER A 686 4.06 -20.01 -1.78
C SER A 686 3.06 -20.46 -2.82
N SER A 687 1.98 -19.72 -3.06
CA SER A 687 0.84 -20.23 -3.84
C SER A 687 0.00 -19.19 -4.58
N GLU A 688 -0.01 -17.92 -4.17
CA GLU A 688 -0.88 -16.94 -4.78
C GLU A 688 -0.36 -16.44 -6.14
N SER A 689 -1.12 -16.67 -7.19
CA SER A 689 -0.82 -16.20 -8.54
C SER A 689 -2.03 -16.36 -9.44
N PHE A 690 -2.21 -15.48 -10.42
CA PHE A 690 -3.14 -15.72 -11.52
C PHE A 690 -2.54 -16.65 -12.56
N ILE A 691 -3.37 -17.58 -13.02
CA ILE A 691 -3.06 -18.50 -14.11
C ILE A 691 -3.80 -18.01 -15.35
N PHE A 692 -3.05 -17.65 -16.39
CA PHE A 692 -3.59 -17.20 -17.67
C PHE A 692 -3.51 -18.33 -18.71
N ASP A 693 -4.54 -18.48 -19.52
CA ASP A 693 -4.45 -19.31 -20.73
C ASP A 693 -3.82 -18.53 -21.90
N ASN A 694 -3.72 -19.18 -23.07
CA ASN A 694 -3.15 -18.57 -24.28
C ASN A 694 -3.97 -17.41 -24.85
N TYR A 695 -5.21 -17.21 -24.37
CA TYR A 695 -6.11 -16.13 -24.77
C TYR A 695 -6.18 -15.02 -23.73
N GLY A 696 -5.34 -15.03 -22.69
CA GLY A 696 -5.31 -14.03 -21.63
C GLY A 696 -6.45 -14.13 -20.63
N VAL A 697 -7.14 -15.28 -20.56
CA VAL A 697 -8.24 -15.53 -19.63
C VAL A 697 -7.71 -16.12 -18.32
N VAL A 698 -8.12 -15.52 -17.19
CA VAL A 698 -7.79 -16.01 -15.84
C VAL A 698 -8.53 -17.32 -15.56
N GLN A 699 -7.77 -18.38 -15.29
CA GLN A 699 -8.28 -19.75 -15.08
C GLN A 699 -8.63 -20.05 -13.62
N ASN A 700 -8.15 -19.23 -12.68
CA ASN A 700 -8.39 -19.39 -11.24
C ASN A 700 -9.11 -18.19 -10.57
N PRO A 701 -10.30 -17.79 -11.05
CA PRO A 701 -11.00 -16.61 -10.55
C PRO A 701 -11.78 -16.84 -9.24
N GLN A 702 -11.52 -17.93 -8.49
CA GLN A 702 -12.26 -18.30 -7.29
C GLN A 702 -11.31 -18.60 -6.13
N LEU A 703 -11.70 -18.30 -4.89
CA LEU A 703 -10.87 -18.64 -3.70
C LEU A 703 -10.67 -20.16 -3.50
N ARG A 704 -11.39 -20.99 -4.25
CA ARG A 704 -11.16 -22.44 -4.29
C ARG A 704 -9.85 -22.81 -5.00
N ASN A 705 -9.47 -22.07 -6.05
CA ASN A 705 -8.32 -22.36 -6.90
C ASN A 705 -7.28 -21.21 -6.96
N TYR A 706 -7.62 -20.01 -6.50
CA TYR A 706 -6.66 -19.01 -6.04
C TYR A 706 -6.33 -19.31 -4.57
N GLN A 707 -5.25 -20.05 -4.33
CA GLN A 707 -4.94 -20.55 -2.99
C GLN A 707 -4.12 -19.54 -2.20
N MET A 708 -4.67 -19.13 -1.05
CA MET A 708 -3.96 -18.41 0.01
C MET A 708 -3.66 -19.37 1.15
N LEU A 709 -2.64 -19.07 1.95
CA LEU A 709 -2.33 -19.83 3.17
C LEU A 709 -3.53 -19.85 4.13
N ARG A 710 -3.91 -21.03 4.58
CA ARG A 710 -5.01 -21.24 5.52
C ARG A 710 -4.50 -21.38 6.95
N TYR A 711 -5.44 -21.33 7.89
CA TYR A 711 -5.14 -21.73 9.26
C TYR A 711 -4.67 -23.19 9.30
N GLY A 712 -3.50 -23.42 9.90
CA GLY A 712 -2.76 -24.69 9.91
C GLY A 712 -1.60 -24.74 8.92
N GLU A 713 -1.56 -23.86 7.91
CA GLU A 713 -0.50 -23.78 6.90
C GLU A 713 0.48 -22.63 7.17
N GLN A 714 0.15 -21.73 8.09
CA GLN A 714 1.04 -20.65 8.54
C GLN A 714 2.32 -21.19 9.22
N PRO A 715 3.39 -20.38 9.29
CA PRO A 715 4.52 -20.61 10.18
C PRO A 715 4.12 -21.04 11.59
N ASP A 716 4.83 -22.03 12.15
CA ASP A 716 4.65 -22.42 13.56
C ASP A 716 4.96 -21.23 14.49
N GLU A 717 5.99 -20.45 14.15
CA GLU A 717 6.41 -19.29 14.92
C GLU A 717 6.56 -18.03 14.05
N TYR A 718 5.88 -16.96 14.47
CA TYR A 718 6.13 -15.61 13.98
C TYR A 718 6.91 -14.78 15.02
N LEU A 719 8.19 -14.58 14.75
CA LEU A 719 9.11 -13.81 15.58
C LEU A 719 9.28 -12.41 15.00
N VAL A 720 9.01 -11.39 15.81
CA VAL A 720 9.10 -9.98 15.42
C VAL A 720 9.94 -9.24 16.46
N ASP A 721 10.89 -8.45 16.00
CA ASP A 721 11.66 -7.54 16.85
C ASP A 721 11.88 -6.18 16.15
N PHE A 722 12.21 -5.15 16.92
CA PHE A 722 12.35 -3.78 16.43
C PHE A 722 13.67 -3.16 16.84
N VAL A 723 14.45 -2.68 15.87
CA VAL A 723 15.52 -1.71 16.10
C VAL A 723 14.88 -0.32 16.15
N GLU A 724 15.30 0.51 17.10
CA GLU A 724 14.79 1.88 17.21
C GLU A 724 15.91 2.88 16.90
N SER A 725 15.89 3.43 15.69
CA SER A 725 16.67 4.61 15.31
C SER A 725 15.71 5.78 15.06
N PRO A 726 15.40 6.61 16.09
CA PRO A 726 14.36 7.64 15.99
C PRO A 726 14.54 8.62 14.82
N ALA A 727 13.48 8.86 14.05
CA ALA A 727 13.47 9.90 13.02
C ALA A 727 13.25 11.28 13.66
N ALA A 728 14.18 12.22 13.47
CA ALA A 728 14.11 13.54 14.10
C ALA A 728 12.81 14.32 13.82
N ASP A 729 12.17 14.05 12.68
CA ASP A 729 10.89 14.64 12.28
C ASP A 729 9.70 13.67 12.37
N GLY A 730 9.86 12.50 12.97
CA GLY A 730 8.74 11.61 13.30
C GLY A 730 7.98 12.11 14.53
N PRO A 731 6.66 11.82 14.65
CA PRO A 731 5.97 12.02 15.92
C PRO A 731 6.61 11.12 16.99
N TYR A 732 7.21 11.74 18.01
CA TYR A 732 8.03 11.06 19.02
C TYR A 732 9.20 10.22 18.46
N GLY A 733 9.66 10.48 17.23
CA GLY A 733 10.69 9.67 16.58
C GLY A 733 10.19 8.52 15.70
N ALA A 734 8.87 8.34 15.57
CA ALA A 734 8.29 7.23 14.83
C ALA A 734 8.40 7.39 13.31
N ARG A 735 8.61 6.27 12.60
CA ARG A 735 8.45 6.18 11.15
C ARG A 735 7.15 5.46 10.80
N GLY A 736 6.84 5.44 9.50
CA GLY A 736 5.83 4.55 8.95
C GLY A 736 6.25 3.09 9.04
N ILE A 737 5.35 2.18 9.46
CA ILE A 737 5.64 0.73 9.55
C ILE A 737 4.60 -0.17 8.87
N GLY A 738 3.64 0.41 8.14
CA GLY A 738 2.46 -0.32 7.66
C GLY A 738 2.74 -1.48 6.68
N GLU A 739 3.86 -1.47 5.95
CA GLU A 739 4.06 -2.39 4.80
C GLU A 739 5.19 -3.42 5.00
N TYR A 740 6.11 -3.20 5.92
CA TYR A 740 7.44 -3.84 5.90
C TYR A 740 7.45 -5.35 6.15
N GLY A 741 6.43 -5.88 6.83
CA GLY A 741 6.33 -7.33 7.09
C GLY A 741 6.27 -8.20 5.82
N VAL A 742 5.88 -7.65 4.66
CA VAL A 742 5.72 -8.41 3.41
C VAL A 742 6.98 -8.48 2.54
N ILE A 743 7.93 -7.55 2.72
CA ILE A 743 8.90 -7.17 1.68
C ILE A 743 9.96 -8.26 1.39
N GLY A 744 10.61 -8.79 2.41
CA GLY A 744 11.68 -9.79 2.26
C GLY A 744 11.23 -11.25 2.34
N MET A 745 9.94 -11.52 2.59
CA MET A 745 9.48 -12.89 2.90
C MET A 745 9.64 -13.84 1.72
N ALA A 746 9.31 -13.37 0.52
CA ALA A 746 9.49 -14.16 -0.70
C ALA A 746 10.97 -14.50 -0.94
N GLY A 747 11.87 -13.51 -0.78
CA GLY A 747 13.30 -13.71 -0.93
C GLY A 747 13.87 -14.68 0.11
N ALA A 748 13.49 -14.54 1.38
CA ALA A 748 13.93 -15.42 2.46
C ALA A 748 13.43 -16.86 2.27
N LEU A 749 12.17 -17.05 1.89
CA LEU A 749 11.59 -18.38 1.63
C LEU A 749 12.28 -19.05 0.43
N ALA A 750 12.44 -18.34 -0.67
CA ALA A 750 13.08 -18.87 -1.87
C ALA A 750 14.58 -19.17 -1.66
N ASN A 751 15.31 -18.35 -0.89
CA ASN A 751 16.69 -18.65 -0.48
C ASN A 751 16.73 -19.96 0.33
N SER A 752 15.82 -20.11 1.30
CA SER A 752 15.72 -21.31 2.14
C SER A 752 15.43 -22.58 1.32
N LEU A 753 14.45 -22.52 0.40
CA LEU A 753 14.07 -23.64 -0.44
C LEU A 753 15.08 -23.94 -1.54
N SER A 754 15.79 -22.92 -2.06
CA SER A 754 16.90 -23.14 -3.01
C SER A 754 18.04 -23.92 -2.36
N THR A 755 18.35 -23.63 -1.09
CA THR A 755 19.31 -24.43 -0.30
C THR A 755 18.79 -25.85 -0.04
N ALA A 756 17.48 -26.03 0.20
CA ALA A 756 16.91 -27.36 0.46
C ALA A 756 16.93 -28.25 -0.79
N ALA A 757 16.49 -27.69 -1.92
CA ALA A 757 16.36 -28.39 -3.19
C ALA A 757 17.67 -28.45 -3.99
N GLU A 758 18.69 -27.68 -3.58
CA GLU A 758 20.00 -27.56 -4.24
C GLU A 758 19.89 -27.09 -5.70
N VAL A 759 18.93 -26.19 -5.96
CA VAL A 759 18.68 -25.54 -7.24
C VAL A 759 18.28 -24.08 -7.03
N GLU A 760 18.43 -23.24 -8.05
CA GLU A 760 18.03 -21.84 -7.95
C GLU A 760 16.54 -21.65 -8.28
N LEU A 761 15.75 -21.31 -7.27
CA LEU A 761 14.31 -21.01 -7.41
C LEU A 761 14.14 -19.51 -7.68
N ASN A 762 14.04 -19.16 -8.96
CA ASN A 762 14.01 -17.77 -9.43
C ASN A 762 12.60 -17.31 -9.87
N GLN A 763 11.57 -18.15 -9.67
CA GLN A 763 10.19 -17.83 -10.03
C GLN A 763 9.24 -18.10 -8.85
N LEU A 764 8.16 -17.31 -8.77
CA LEU A 764 7.05 -17.54 -7.84
C LEU A 764 5.77 -17.91 -8.64
N PRO A 765 4.87 -18.73 -8.06
CA PRO A 765 4.87 -19.25 -6.69
C PRO A 765 5.75 -20.51 -6.49
N LEU A 766 6.25 -20.69 -5.26
CA LEU A 766 7.11 -21.80 -4.85
C LEU A 766 6.28 -23.05 -4.49
N ILE A 767 5.42 -23.50 -5.41
CA ILE A 767 4.62 -24.71 -5.21
C ILE A 767 5.50 -25.97 -5.37
N PRO A 768 5.16 -27.11 -4.70
CA PRO A 768 5.92 -28.35 -4.82
C PRO A 768 6.15 -28.82 -6.27
N GLU A 769 5.16 -28.63 -7.14
CA GLU A 769 5.26 -28.98 -8.57
C GLU A 769 6.35 -28.17 -9.29
N PHE A 770 6.45 -26.87 -9.01
CA PHE A 770 7.48 -26.01 -9.58
C PHE A 770 8.87 -26.46 -9.12
N ILE A 771 9.06 -26.67 -7.82
CA ILE A 771 10.34 -27.13 -7.24
C ILE A 771 10.77 -28.46 -7.86
N TRP A 772 9.84 -29.41 -8.01
CA TRP A 772 10.10 -30.70 -8.67
C TRP A 772 10.55 -30.54 -10.13
N LYS A 773 9.83 -29.72 -10.92
CA LYS A 773 10.17 -29.46 -12.33
C LYS A 773 11.56 -28.84 -12.46
N THR A 774 11.84 -27.79 -11.69
CA THR A 774 13.15 -27.10 -11.72
C THR A 774 14.29 -28.05 -11.37
N ARG A 775 14.12 -28.90 -10.34
CA ARG A 775 15.14 -29.89 -9.97
C ARG A 775 15.36 -30.93 -11.06
N LYS A 776 14.30 -31.39 -11.72
CA LYS A 776 14.39 -32.36 -12.83
C LYS A 776 15.08 -31.77 -14.08
N GLU A 777 14.92 -30.47 -14.31
CA GLU A 777 15.52 -29.78 -15.46
C GLU A 777 17.00 -29.43 -15.22
N GLN A 778 17.37 -28.98 -14.01
CA GLN A 778 18.75 -28.59 -13.69
C GLN A 778 19.68 -29.78 -13.36
N LEU A 779 19.13 -30.95 -13.03
CA LEU A 779 19.91 -32.19 -12.81
C LEU A 779 20.10 -33.03 -14.10
N LYS A 780 19.54 -32.59 -15.23
CA LYS A 780 19.85 -33.12 -16.57
C LYS A 780 21.00 -32.33 -17.16
#